data_AF-A0A971QSA4-F1
#
_entry.id   AF-A0A971QSA4-F1
#
_cell.length_a   1.000
_cell.length_b   1.000
_cell.length_c   1.000
_cell.angle_alpha   90.00
_cell.angle_beta   90.00
_cell.angle_gamma   90.00
#
_symmetry.space_group_name_H-M   'P 1'
#
loop_
_entity.id
_entity.type
_entity.pdbx_description
1 polymer ?
#
loop_
_entity_poly.entity_id
_entity_poly.type
_entity_poly.pdbx_seq_one_letter_code
_entity_poly.pdbx_strand_id
1 'polypeptide(L)'
;MKRTILFIILLFLGYGVMAQAPQAFRYQAVARDKSGNVLARQSVSFRITIRSGGAFGTDVYGETHSGLYTNSYGMVELMIGRGTVGLGDFRNIKWGADPLFIKVDMDPAGGTDYEEISVSELLSVPYALYAGNVLSADDGDWSMSGSNVYRLTGNVGIGTSTPLGLLHLKGTATGGGNLLAEGLQKDTPGNPPASGAGTRLMWYPDKAAFRAGRVAEKEWDKDSIGNYSVATGYGNKALGFGSVAMGSYNEARESHAFAVGLSNVSKGLNSVAMGMHSVSQGVGSVAMGLNALSAGQTSLAVGTRAEATGGISVALGYGPRATGLGAVSMGIGTVAPSYGEMVAGIFNTLYTPGSSNTRNDADRLFVIGNGSFESGDTLRSNALTMLKNGNTGLGTEAPAALLHVQGTATRRGNVLFAGEFSETTPGAPPASGAGTRLMWYPGKSAFRAGTALETSWDQGSIGNYSVAMGLNPIASGVASFASGSGAKAAGEASAAVGTSAEAGGNNAMAVGYFTQASRSYTFAAGSQTVASEEYAVAFGNTTTASGKYALSAGRSTTASGEAAVALGDYTFATGSVSFSMGEDTRAPSYGETAFGLYNTLYTPSSAVDLVASDRLFTVGNGVSSAARSNALTILKSGNTGLGTDTPAEKLHLKNPSGSVRMRMESTDHSQIEFRDGSGFRGSIGFSSTEGHLYLYNGGNVALKGGMLGVGTIDPVQKLDVDGNARIRSIGSGAYSGPVNRMADGTLTTATSDLRLKENVRTLQGGLEKIMRLRGVTFTWKEQPGDGTRIGFIAQEMEQVIPELVFTNPTDGYLGVNYAEVSAVLVEAIKAQQALIEALQSENSRLKADMAALQSMTERRLSLLEKLLSTADQ
;
A
#
# COMPACT_ATOMS: atom_id res chain seq x y z
N MET A 1 24.34 62.49 85.08
CA MET A 1 23.78 62.68 86.44
C MET A 1 23.21 64.10 86.67
N LYS A 2 22.45 64.67 85.70
CA LYS A 2 21.81 66.02 85.84
C LYS A 2 20.40 66.14 85.23
N ARG A 3 19.81 65.07 84.67
CA ARG A 3 18.42 65.07 84.15
C ARG A 3 17.40 64.40 85.08
N THR A 4 17.83 63.77 86.17
CA THR A 4 16.97 63.06 87.13
C THR A 4 16.53 63.93 88.33
N ILE A 5 17.15 65.10 88.54
CA ILE A 5 16.86 66.00 89.68
C ILE A 5 15.72 67.00 89.34
N LEU A 6 15.49 67.30 88.06
CA LEU A 6 14.41 68.19 87.64
C LEU A 6 13.02 67.52 87.70
N PHE A 7 12.98 66.18 87.67
CA PHE A 7 11.74 65.40 87.73
C PHE A 7 11.22 65.21 89.16
N ILE A 8 12.06 65.45 90.17
CA ILE A 8 11.70 65.32 91.60
C ILE A 8 11.21 66.66 92.19
N ILE A 9 11.60 67.80 91.60
CA ILE A 9 11.19 69.15 92.08
C ILE A 9 9.80 69.57 91.55
N LEU A 10 9.30 68.95 90.47
CA LEU A 10 7.95 69.20 89.94
C LEU A 10 6.84 68.38 90.63
N LEU A 11 7.19 67.57 91.63
CA LEU A 11 6.26 66.66 92.32
C LEU A 11 5.78 67.15 93.70
N PHE A 12 6.10 68.39 94.10
CA PHE A 12 5.80 68.91 95.45
C PHE A 12 5.16 70.33 95.56
N LEU A 13 4.69 70.95 94.47
CA LEU A 13 3.99 72.25 94.53
C LEU A 13 2.54 72.13 94.08
N GLY A 14 1.67 71.75 95.02
CA GLY A 14 0.22 71.72 94.85
C GLY A 14 -0.49 71.76 96.20
N TYR A 15 -0.25 72.79 97.01
CA TYR A 15 -1.05 73.09 98.19
C TYR A 15 -2.03 74.22 97.88
N GLY A 16 -3.33 73.93 97.99
CA GLY A 16 -4.42 74.88 97.82
C GLY A 16 -4.51 75.87 98.98
N VAL A 17 -4.75 77.15 98.64
CA VAL A 17 -5.01 78.22 99.62
C VAL A 17 -6.52 78.31 99.84
N MET A 18 -6.96 78.13 101.09
CA MET A 18 -8.35 78.29 101.50
C MET A 18 -8.59 79.75 101.93
N ALA A 19 -9.57 80.42 101.31
CA ALA A 19 -10.04 81.73 101.75
C ALA A 19 -11.11 81.56 102.85
N GLN A 20 -10.90 82.13 104.04
CA GLN A 20 -11.91 82.13 105.13
C GLN A 20 -12.80 83.38 105.05
N ALA A 21 -14.13 83.17 105.04
CA ALA A 21 -15.11 84.24 105.11
C ALA A 21 -15.13 84.90 106.52
N PRO A 22 -15.33 86.24 106.63
CA PRO A 22 -15.37 86.94 107.91
C PRO A 22 -16.48 86.41 108.84
N GLN A 23 -16.16 86.16 110.11
CA GLN A 23 -17.06 85.59 111.12
C GLN A 23 -17.91 86.68 111.84
N ALA A 24 -18.59 87.55 111.10
CA ALA A 24 -19.52 88.55 111.65
C ALA A 24 -20.44 89.10 110.54
N PHE A 25 -21.61 89.61 110.91
CA PHE A 25 -22.48 90.40 110.01
C PHE A 25 -22.94 91.70 110.66
N ARG A 26 -23.29 92.72 109.87
CA ARG A 26 -23.73 94.03 110.36
C ARG A 26 -25.21 94.01 110.73
N TYR A 27 -25.56 94.72 111.80
CA TYR A 27 -26.92 94.96 112.26
C TYR A 27 -27.09 96.43 112.63
N GLN A 28 -28.19 97.03 112.18
CA GLN A 28 -28.50 98.43 112.42
C GLN A 28 -29.93 98.53 112.98
N ALA A 29 -30.09 99.31 114.06
CA ALA A 29 -31.37 99.47 114.72
C ALA A 29 -31.57 100.92 115.20
N VAL A 30 -32.82 101.29 115.48
CA VAL A 30 -33.18 102.58 116.08
C VAL A 30 -33.64 102.33 117.52
N ALA A 31 -32.86 102.81 118.48
CA ALA A 31 -33.14 102.71 119.90
C ALA A 31 -34.29 103.65 120.31
N ARG A 32 -35.29 103.11 121.01
CA ARG A 32 -36.47 103.84 121.49
C ARG A 32 -36.75 103.54 122.96
N ASP A 33 -37.32 104.49 123.69
CA ASP A 33 -37.82 104.28 125.06
C ASP A 33 -39.17 103.52 125.07
N LYS A 34 -39.67 103.17 126.25
CA LYS A 34 -40.97 102.49 126.44
C LYS A 34 -42.18 103.29 125.93
N SER A 35 -42.03 104.59 125.72
CA SER A 35 -43.07 105.46 125.15
C SER A 35 -42.97 105.55 123.62
N GLY A 36 -42.00 104.87 123.00
CA GLY A 36 -41.75 104.88 121.56
C GLY A 36 -40.91 106.07 121.08
N ASN A 37 -40.44 106.95 121.98
CA ASN A 37 -39.59 108.09 121.63
C ASN A 37 -38.18 107.60 121.30
N VAL A 38 -37.54 108.21 120.31
CA VAL A 38 -36.16 107.88 119.95
C VAL A 38 -35.19 108.32 121.03
N LEU A 39 -34.28 107.42 121.41
CA LEU A 39 -33.20 107.72 122.34
C LEU A 39 -32.08 108.39 121.56
N ALA A 40 -32.16 109.70 121.32
CA ALA A 40 -31.20 110.41 120.49
C ALA A 40 -29.97 110.90 121.28
N ARG A 41 -28.76 110.71 120.73
CA ARG A 41 -27.48 111.18 121.29
C ARG A 41 -27.20 110.75 122.73
N GLN A 42 -27.47 109.49 123.05
CA GLN A 42 -27.18 108.95 124.37
C GLN A 42 -26.52 107.57 124.29
N SER A 43 -25.91 107.17 125.41
CA SER A 43 -25.31 105.85 125.56
C SER A 43 -26.41 104.80 125.71
N VAL A 44 -26.27 103.71 124.97
CA VAL A 44 -27.15 102.53 125.01
C VAL A 44 -26.29 101.27 124.98
N SER A 45 -26.78 100.20 125.56
CA SER A 45 -26.12 98.88 125.52
C SER A 45 -27.08 97.88 124.89
N PHE A 46 -26.56 96.95 124.08
CA PHE A 46 -27.36 95.89 123.46
C PHE A 46 -26.89 94.51 123.89
N ARG A 47 -27.82 93.61 124.15
CA ARG A 47 -27.55 92.17 124.23
C ARG A 47 -28.23 91.49 123.06
N ILE A 48 -27.42 90.86 122.22
CA ILE A 48 -27.88 90.12 121.04
C ILE A 48 -27.82 88.64 121.35
N THR A 49 -28.88 87.91 121.01
CA THR A 49 -28.95 86.46 121.19
C THR A 49 -29.49 85.82 119.92
N ILE A 50 -28.82 84.79 119.41
CA ILE A 50 -29.30 83.96 118.30
C ILE A 50 -29.96 82.72 118.89
N ARG A 51 -31.20 82.46 118.47
CA ARG A 51 -32.02 81.32 118.86
C ARG A 51 -32.18 80.35 117.71
N SER A 52 -32.23 79.06 118.01
CA SER A 52 -32.54 78.00 117.06
C SER A 52 -33.90 77.39 117.34
N GLY A 53 -34.68 77.09 116.29
CA GLY A 53 -35.92 76.34 116.39
C GLY A 53 -37.19 77.16 116.68
N GLY A 54 -37.11 78.51 116.65
CA GLY A 54 -38.27 79.41 116.76
C GLY A 54 -38.02 80.68 117.60
N ALA A 55 -38.99 81.60 117.63
CA ALA A 55 -38.90 82.85 118.41
C ALA A 55 -38.74 82.63 119.94
N PHE A 56 -39.23 81.49 120.46
CA PHE A 56 -39.06 81.04 121.85
C PHE A 56 -38.10 79.85 121.96
N GLY A 57 -37.26 79.63 120.94
CA GLY A 57 -36.32 78.50 120.88
C GLY A 57 -35.11 78.64 121.80
N THR A 58 -34.20 77.67 121.71
CA THR A 58 -32.99 77.61 122.55
C THR A 58 -31.98 78.66 122.09
N ASP A 59 -31.44 79.44 123.04
CA ASP A 59 -30.34 80.37 122.79
C ASP A 59 -29.07 79.59 122.42
N VAL A 60 -28.58 79.74 121.19
CA VAL A 60 -27.38 79.03 120.68
C VAL A 60 -26.13 79.91 120.68
N TYR A 61 -26.31 81.23 120.70
CA TYR A 61 -25.23 82.21 120.78
C TYR A 61 -25.74 83.50 121.41
N GLY A 62 -24.93 84.17 122.22
CA GLY A 62 -25.28 85.45 122.82
C GLY A 62 -24.05 86.32 123.09
N GLU A 63 -24.18 87.62 122.83
CA GLU A 63 -23.13 88.62 123.03
C GLU A 63 -23.71 89.95 123.50
N THR A 64 -22.90 90.71 124.23
CA THR A 64 -23.23 92.06 124.69
C THR A 64 -22.33 93.10 124.01
N HIS A 65 -22.92 94.23 123.66
CA HIS A 65 -22.25 95.42 123.14
C HIS A 65 -22.54 96.58 124.08
N SER A 66 -21.52 97.04 124.79
CA SER A 66 -21.58 98.19 125.70
C SER A 66 -20.84 99.40 125.11
N GLY A 67 -21.18 100.60 125.57
CA GLY A 67 -20.55 101.84 125.13
C GLY A 67 -20.95 102.30 123.72
N LEU A 68 -22.11 101.86 123.22
CA LEU A 68 -22.65 102.33 121.95
C LEU A 68 -23.38 103.65 122.14
N TYR A 69 -23.29 104.54 121.15
CA TYR A 69 -23.97 105.83 121.15
C TYR A 69 -24.95 105.90 119.99
N THR A 70 -26.16 106.35 120.27
CA THR A 70 -27.17 106.61 119.25
C THR A 70 -26.91 107.95 118.55
N ASN A 71 -27.20 108.05 117.26
CA ASN A 71 -27.13 109.32 116.55
C ASN A 71 -28.37 110.21 116.85
N SER A 72 -28.49 111.36 116.17
CA SER A 72 -29.63 112.28 116.34
C SER A 72 -31.00 111.69 115.99
N TYR A 73 -31.03 110.55 115.31
CA TYR A 73 -32.25 109.81 114.95
C TYR A 73 -32.48 108.58 115.82
N GLY A 74 -31.67 108.36 116.86
CA GLY A 74 -31.72 107.16 117.70
C GLY A 74 -31.05 105.93 117.07
N MET A 75 -30.39 106.05 115.92
CA MET A 75 -29.83 104.90 115.20
C MET A 75 -28.46 104.49 115.74
N VAL A 76 -28.25 103.18 115.82
CA VAL A 76 -27.03 102.51 116.26
C VAL A 76 -26.67 101.39 115.29
N GLU A 77 -25.38 101.19 115.04
CA GLU A 77 -24.86 100.12 114.20
C GLU A 77 -23.91 99.25 115.03
N LEU A 78 -24.07 97.93 114.93
CA LEU A 78 -23.22 96.94 115.59
C LEU A 78 -22.92 95.77 114.64
N MET A 79 -21.83 95.07 114.92
CA MET A 79 -21.44 93.87 114.19
C MET A 79 -21.70 92.64 115.06
N ILE A 80 -22.65 91.82 114.64
CA ILE A 80 -23.01 90.60 115.35
C ILE A 80 -21.93 89.54 115.09
N GLY A 81 -21.36 88.99 116.16
CA GLY A 81 -20.19 88.12 116.14
C GLY A 81 -18.88 88.81 116.55
N ARG A 82 -18.94 90.09 116.94
CA ARG A 82 -17.79 90.91 117.38
C ARG A 82 -17.98 91.54 118.77
N GLY A 83 -19.08 91.24 119.48
CA GLY A 83 -19.34 91.71 120.84
C GLY A 83 -18.61 90.90 121.91
N THR A 84 -18.84 91.23 123.18
CA THR A 84 -18.38 90.41 124.30
C THR A 84 -19.31 89.20 124.44
N VAL A 85 -18.81 88.01 124.11
CA VAL A 85 -19.61 86.78 124.11
C VAL A 85 -20.01 86.38 125.53
N GLY A 86 -21.32 86.21 125.75
CA GLY A 86 -21.90 85.69 126.99
C GLY A 86 -22.36 84.23 126.89
N LEU A 87 -22.56 83.71 125.68
CA LEU A 87 -23.04 82.34 125.42
C LEU A 87 -22.59 81.84 124.03
N GLY A 88 -22.10 80.60 123.93
CA GLY A 88 -21.80 79.91 122.65
C GLY A 88 -20.52 80.39 121.92
N ASP A 89 -20.27 79.85 120.73
CA ASP A 89 -19.23 80.30 119.78
C ASP A 89 -19.89 80.55 118.43
N PHE A 90 -19.67 81.73 117.85
CA PHE A 90 -20.26 82.14 116.58
C PHE A 90 -19.95 81.18 115.42
N ARG A 91 -18.78 80.51 115.46
CA ARG A 91 -18.35 79.53 114.43
C ARG A 91 -19.15 78.24 114.44
N ASN A 92 -19.74 77.90 115.59
CA ASN A 92 -20.44 76.64 115.81
C ASN A 92 -21.95 76.76 115.57
N ILE A 93 -22.44 77.94 115.16
CA ILE A 93 -23.82 78.13 114.75
C ILE A 93 -24.05 77.31 113.47
N LYS A 94 -25.02 76.39 113.51
CA LYS A 94 -25.39 75.54 112.37
C LYS A 94 -26.29 76.31 111.40
N TRP A 95 -25.68 77.13 110.55
CA TRP A 95 -26.40 77.88 109.51
C TRP A 95 -27.12 76.93 108.55
N GLY A 96 -28.45 77.01 108.49
CA GLY A 96 -29.28 76.29 107.50
C GLY A 96 -29.86 74.93 107.92
N ALA A 97 -29.61 74.45 109.14
CA ALA A 97 -30.23 73.21 109.64
C ALA A 97 -31.65 73.45 110.20
N ASP A 98 -31.82 74.51 111.02
CA ASP A 98 -33.08 74.95 111.62
C ASP A 98 -33.28 76.46 111.38
N PRO A 99 -34.52 77.00 111.42
CA PRO A 99 -34.77 78.44 111.39
C PRO A 99 -34.08 79.15 112.57
N LEU A 100 -33.28 80.17 112.27
CA LEU A 100 -32.58 80.98 113.27
C LEU A 100 -33.31 82.30 113.51
N PHE A 101 -33.37 82.74 114.77
CA PHE A 101 -33.98 84.00 115.18
C PHE A 101 -32.97 84.88 115.89
N ILE A 102 -33.01 86.19 115.66
CA ILE A 102 -32.25 87.19 116.41
C ILE A 102 -33.16 87.83 117.46
N LYS A 103 -32.79 87.67 118.72
CA LYS A 103 -33.34 88.40 119.86
C LYS A 103 -32.42 89.58 120.20
N VAL A 104 -33.03 90.74 120.38
CA VAL A 104 -32.35 92.01 120.68
C VAL A 104 -32.92 92.57 121.97
N ASP A 105 -32.10 92.61 123.02
CA ASP A 105 -32.39 93.35 124.25
C ASP A 105 -31.55 94.64 124.30
N MET A 106 -32.06 95.68 124.95
CA MET A 106 -31.38 96.98 125.10
C MET A 106 -31.52 97.51 126.53
N ASP A 107 -30.45 98.09 127.06
CA ASP A 107 -30.51 98.98 128.22
C ASP A 107 -30.50 100.45 127.71
N PRO A 108 -31.60 101.20 127.89
CA PRO A 108 -31.70 102.57 127.40
C PRO A 108 -30.78 103.56 128.13
N ALA A 109 -30.28 103.23 129.32
CA ALA A 109 -29.31 104.02 130.09
C ALA A 109 -27.85 103.63 129.81
N GLY A 110 -27.61 102.61 128.98
CA GLY A 110 -26.27 102.13 128.65
C GLY A 110 -25.61 101.29 129.76
N GLY A 111 -26.40 100.75 130.69
CA GLY A 111 -25.95 99.83 131.74
C GLY A 111 -26.05 98.36 131.34
N THR A 112 -26.43 97.52 132.31
CA THR A 112 -26.62 96.06 132.15
C THR A 112 -28.05 95.58 132.44
N ASP A 113 -29.00 96.49 132.67
CA ASP A 113 -30.42 96.17 132.88
C ASP A 113 -31.12 96.10 131.51
N TYR A 114 -30.87 95.00 130.81
CA TYR A 114 -31.36 94.79 129.45
C TYR A 114 -32.85 94.43 129.42
N GLU A 115 -33.61 95.17 128.61
CA GLU A 115 -35.02 94.90 128.31
C GLU A 115 -35.20 94.41 126.87
N GLU A 116 -36.11 93.45 126.64
CA GLU A 116 -36.34 92.87 125.31
C GLU A 116 -37.01 93.88 124.38
N ILE A 117 -36.37 94.15 123.24
CA ILE A 117 -36.86 95.07 122.21
C ILE A 117 -37.56 94.32 121.09
N SER A 118 -36.95 93.24 120.59
CA SER A 118 -37.54 92.46 119.50
C SER A 118 -36.94 91.06 119.38
N VAL A 119 -37.71 90.16 118.77
CA VAL A 119 -37.25 88.86 118.25
C VAL A 119 -37.71 88.73 116.80
N SER A 120 -36.80 88.51 115.85
CA SER A 120 -37.11 88.36 114.42
C SER A 120 -36.33 87.21 113.78
N GLU A 121 -36.83 86.66 112.67
CA GLU A 121 -36.19 85.56 111.96
C GLU A 121 -35.01 86.04 111.08
N LEU A 122 -33.92 85.28 111.09
CA LEU A 122 -32.74 85.48 110.23
C LEU A 122 -32.93 84.70 108.92
N LEU A 123 -33.37 85.38 107.87
CA LEU A 123 -33.54 84.80 106.53
C LEU A 123 -32.19 84.71 105.80
N SER A 124 -31.94 83.57 105.14
CA SER A 124 -30.72 83.32 104.36
C SER A 124 -30.70 84.08 103.04
N VAL A 125 -29.52 84.57 102.62
CA VAL A 125 -29.31 85.20 101.31
C VAL A 125 -29.19 84.16 100.17
N PRO A 126 -29.58 84.47 98.91
CA PRO A 126 -29.65 83.51 97.80
C PRO A 126 -28.39 82.70 97.52
N TYR A 127 -27.20 83.21 97.83
CA TYR A 127 -25.92 82.53 97.60
C TYR A 127 -25.72 81.28 98.49
N ALA A 128 -26.38 81.22 99.66
CA ALA A 128 -26.30 80.07 100.57
C ALA A 128 -27.13 78.86 100.10
N LEU A 129 -28.16 79.06 99.26
CA LEU A 129 -29.02 77.98 98.74
C LEU A 129 -28.41 77.24 97.54
N TYR A 130 -27.43 77.82 96.84
CA TYR A 130 -26.84 77.23 95.62
C TYR A 130 -25.66 76.28 95.89
N ALA A 131 -25.03 76.34 97.08
CA ALA A 131 -23.85 75.53 97.41
C ALA A 131 -24.14 74.08 97.87
N GLY A 132 -25.41 73.71 98.07
CA GLY A 132 -25.79 72.37 98.55
C GLY A 132 -25.86 71.25 97.49
N ASN A 133 -25.71 71.57 96.20
CA ASN A 133 -26.01 70.63 95.10
C ASN A 133 -24.79 70.09 94.31
N VAL A 134 -23.54 70.34 94.73
CA VAL A 134 -22.36 69.86 93.98
C VAL A 134 -21.37 69.14 94.91
N LEU A 135 -21.65 67.86 95.17
CA LEU A 135 -20.71 66.88 95.74
C LEU A 135 -20.87 65.55 95.00
N SER A 136 -20.20 65.39 93.86
CA SER A 136 -19.84 64.06 93.35
C SER A 136 -18.55 64.15 92.54
N ALA A 137 -17.46 63.67 93.14
CA ALA A 137 -16.24 63.36 92.44
C ALA A 137 -16.35 61.92 91.92
N ASP A 138 -16.49 61.74 90.61
CA ASP A 138 -16.08 60.52 89.90
C ASP A 138 -15.94 60.84 88.41
N ASP A 139 -14.69 60.82 87.95
CA ASP A 139 -14.26 60.96 86.56
C ASP A 139 -14.27 59.57 85.89
N GLY A 140 -15.44 59.13 85.44
CA GLY A 140 -15.64 57.88 84.73
C GLY A 140 -16.66 58.02 83.62
N ASP A 141 -16.19 58.31 82.40
CA ASP A 141 -16.98 58.48 81.16
C ASP A 141 -17.88 57.28 80.75
N TRP A 142 -18.04 56.26 81.59
CA TRP A 142 -18.96 55.15 81.39
C TRP A 142 -19.72 54.84 82.68
N SER A 143 -20.91 55.43 82.84
CA SER A 143 -21.85 55.08 83.92
C SER A 143 -22.61 53.80 83.57
N MET A 144 -22.83 52.92 84.56
CA MET A 144 -23.70 51.75 84.40
C MET A 144 -25.13 52.23 84.12
N SER A 145 -25.58 52.15 82.87
CA SER A 145 -26.97 52.45 82.50
C SER A 145 -27.77 51.15 82.41
N GLY A 146 -28.42 50.78 83.51
CA GLY A 146 -29.30 49.60 83.58
C GLY A 146 -28.61 48.27 83.23
N SER A 147 -29.34 47.36 82.57
CA SER A 147 -28.92 45.97 82.29
C SER A 147 -28.13 45.78 80.98
N ASN A 148 -27.70 46.86 80.31
CA ASN A 148 -27.27 46.77 78.90
C ASN A 148 -25.78 47.02 78.64
N VAL A 149 -25.07 47.77 79.50
CA VAL A 149 -23.62 48.02 79.36
C VAL A 149 -22.93 47.75 80.70
N TYR A 150 -21.99 46.80 80.72
CA TYR A 150 -21.27 46.35 81.91
C TYR A 150 -19.77 46.54 81.74
N ARG A 151 -19.11 47.20 82.70
CA ARG A 151 -17.66 47.27 82.78
C ARG A 151 -17.16 46.34 83.87
N LEU A 152 -16.35 45.35 83.53
CA LEU A 152 -15.75 44.42 84.49
C LEU A 152 -14.25 44.25 84.20
N THR A 153 -13.40 44.58 85.17
CA THR A 153 -11.94 44.44 85.08
C THR A 153 -11.32 45.06 83.80
N GLY A 154 -11.86 46.19 83.34
CA GLY A 154 -11.39 46.89 82.13
C GLY A 154 -12.05 46.45 80.82
N ASN A 155 -12.78 45.32 80.79
CA ASN A 155 -13.58 44.89 79.66
C ASN A 155 -14.96 45.54 79.67
N VAL A 156 -15.51 45.84 78.50
CA VAL A 156 -16.87 46.36 78.30
C VAL A 156 -17.75 45.29 77.66
N GLY A 157 -18.78 44.86 78.35
CA GLY A 157 -19.84 43.99 77.85
C GLY A 157 -21.07 44.77 77.47
N ILE A 158 -21.67 44.51 76.31
CA ILE A 158 -22.98 45.04 75.91
C ILE A 158 -23.93 43.83 75.83
N GLY A 159 -24.97 43.79 76.67
CA GLY A 159 -25.89 42.66 76.81
C GLY A 159 -25.34 41.45 77.61
N THR A 160 -24.21 41.61 78.32
CA THR A 160 -23.62 40.58 79.20
C THR A 160 -22.87 41.20 80.37
N SER A 161 -23.06 40.66 81.57
CA SER A 161 -22.33 41.05 82.78
C SER A 161 -20.96 40.35 82.94
N THR A 162 -20.69 39.36 82.09
CA THR A 162 -19.41 38.61 82.06
C THR A 162 -18.73 38.80 80.69
N PRO A 163 -18.16 39.99 80.39
CA PRO A 163 -17.49 40.24 79.13
C PRO A 163 -16.20 39.39 78.99
N LEU A 164 -16.03 38.74 77.83
CA LEU A 164 -14.94 37.80 77.57
C LEU A 164 -13.73 38.47 76.90
N GLY A 165 -13.83 39.76 76.57
CA GLY A 165 -12.75 40.56 75.98
C GLY A 165 -13.02 42.05 76.17
N LEU A 166 -12.07 42.90 75.76
CA LEU A 166 -12.13 44.36 75.97
C LEU A 166 -13.46 44.97 75.50
N LEU A 167 -14.05 44.42 74.44
CA LEU A 167 -15.42 44.69 74.01
C LEU A 167 -16.13 43.36 73.68
N HIS A 168 -17.22 43.03 74.38
CA HIS A 168 -18.03 41.82 74.16
C HIS A 168 -19.50 42.22 73.94
N LEU A 169 -20.02 42.06 72.72
CA LEU A 169 -21.45 42.22 72.43
C LEU A 169 -22.13 40.84 72.50
N LYS A 170 -23.16 40.70 73.33
CA LYS A 170 -23.96 39.47 73.46
C LYS A 170 -25.43 39.78 73.22
N GLY A 171 -26.05 39.00 72.33
CA GLY A 171 -27.49 39.09 72.07
C GLY A 171 -28.34 38.81 73.31
N THR A 172 -29.42 39.58 73.52
CA THR A 172 -30.43 39.32 74.56
C THR A 172 -31.63 38.54 73.98
N ALA A 173 -32.47 37.96 74.85
CA ALA A 173 -33.62 37.12 74.46
C ALA A 173 -34.68 37.86 73.62
N THR A 174 -34.67 39.20 73.58
CA THR A 174 -35.59 40.05 72.79
C THR A 174 -34.98 40.54 71.46
N GLY A 175 -33.79 40.05 71.09
CA GLY A 175 -33.05 40.47 69.89
C GLY A 175 -32.14 41.68 70.14
N GLY A 176 -30.93 41.67 69.55
CA GLY A 176 -29.95 42.76 69.65
C GLY A 176 -28.57 42.29 70.13
N GLY A 177 -27.68 41.97 69.19
CA GLY A 177 -26.25 41.70 69.38
C GLY A 177 -25.41 42.19 68.21
N ASN A 178 -25.94 43.17 67.48
CA ASN A 178 -25.39 43.65 66.22
C ASN A 178 -24.34 44.73 66.47
N LEU A 179 -23.24 44.70 65.73
CA LEU A 179 -22.33 45.83 65.61
C LEU A 179 -22.72 46.64 64.38
N LEU A 180 -23.21 47.87 64.55
CA LEU A 180 -23.51 48.81 63.47
C LEU A 180 -22.44 49.91 63.46
N ALA A 181 -21.69 50.02 62.37
CA ALA A 181 -20.70 51.06 62.16
C ALA A 181 -21.06 51.85 60.90
N GLU A 182 -21.59 53.06 61.07
CA GLU A 182 -22.06 53.91 59.99
C GLU A 182 -21.01 54.94 59.57
N GLY A 183 -21.11 55.39 58.32
CA GLY A 183 -20.32 56.48 57.78
C GLY A 183 -20.60 56.70 56.30
N LEU A 184 -20.19 57.85 55.77
CA LEU A 184 -20.46 58.25 54.38
C LEU A 184 -19.23 57.99 53.50
N GLN A 185 -19.45 57.36 52.34
CA GLN A 185 -18.44 57.27 51.29
C GLN A 185 -18.18 58.68 50.72
N LYS A 186 -16.92 58.99 50.38
CA LYS A 186 -16.53 60.29 49.83
C LYS A 186 -15.83 60.13 48.48
N ASP A 187 -16.08 61.05 47.55
CA ASP A 187 -15.36 61.12 46.26
C ASP A 187 -13.88 61.47 46.45
N THR A 188 -13.58 62.27 47.49
CA THR A 188 -12.22 62.60 47.93
C THR A 188 -12.01 62.07 49.35
N PRO A 189 -11.59 60.80 49.52
CA PRO A 189 -11.41 60.19 50.83
C PRO A 189 -10.36 60.92 51.69
N GLY A 190 -10.56 60.94 53.01
CA GLY A 190 -9.58 61.41 53.99
C GLY A 190 -8.43 60.42 54.24
N ASN A 191 -7.81 60.51 55.41
CA ASN A 191 -6.91 59.45 55.90
C ASN A 191 -7.74 58.37 56.60
N PRO A 192 -7.32 57.08 56.55
CA PRO A 192 -7.96 56.04 57.33
C PRO A 192 -7.77 56.27 58.84
N PRO A 193 -8.62 55.66 59.71
CA PRO A 193 -8.52 55.79 61.17
C PRO A 193 -7.15 55.42 61.75
N ALA A 194 -6.38 54.57 61.07
CA ALA A 194 -5.01 54.23 61.42
C ALA A 194 -4.18 53.94 60.16
N SER A 195 -2.98 54.50 60.09
CA SER A 195 -1.99 54.29 59.03
C SER A 195 -0.73 53.60 59.57
N GLY A 196 0.13 53.10 58.69
CA GLY A 196 1.39 52.42 59.06
C GLY A 196 1.21 51.01 59.62
N ALA A 197 2.31 50.42 60.11
CA ALA A 197 2.38 49.03 60.56
C ALA A 197 1.51 48.76 61.81
N GLY A 198 1.03 47.53 61.96
CA GLY A 198 0.33 47.08 63.18
C GLY A 198 -0.88 46.18 62.92
N THR A 199 -1.50 45.71 64.00
CA THR A 199 -2.67 44.82 63.95
C THR A 199 -3.94 45.61 64.23
N ARG A 200 -4.97 45.47 63.39
CA ARG A 200 -6.24 46.20 63.54
C ARG A 200 -7.42 45.50 62.85
N LEU A 201 -8.62 45.71 63.41
CA LEU A 201 -9.91 45.61 62.74
C LEU A 201 -10.32 47.04 62.41
N MET A 202 -10.56 47.36 61.15
CA MET A 202 -10.81 48.73 60.71
C MET A 202 -11.91 48.77 59.65
N TRP A 203 -12.97 49.50 59.97
CA TRP A 203 -13.95 49.98 59.00
C TRP A 203 -13.51 51.36 58.53
N TYR A 204 -13.34 51.54 57.22
CA TYR A 204 -12.98 52.82 56.63
C TYR A 204 -14.13 53.35 55.77
N PRO A 205 -15.05 54.14 56.34
CA PRO A 205 -16.30 54.52 55.69
C PRO A 205 -16.12 55.40 54.44
N ASP A 206 -15.13 56.31 54.42
CA ASP A 206 -14.87 57.17 53.25
C ASP A 206 -14.64 56.35 51.96
N LYS A 207 -14.14 55.11 52.08
CA LYS A 207 -13.97 54.17 50.98
C LYS A 207 -14.87 52.92 51.09
N ALA A 208 -15.80 52.86 52.05
CA ALA A 208 -16.61 51.67 52.35
C ALA A 208 -15.79 50.36 52.43
N ALA A 209 -14.60 50.43 53.02
CA ALA A 209 -13.59 49.38 52.94
C ALA A 209 -13.41 48.67 54.30
N PHE A 210 -13.32 47.33 54.28
CA PHE A 210 -13.16 46.51 55.48
C PHE A 210 -11.74 45.94 55.59
N ARG A 211 -11.14 46.04 56.77
CA ARG A 211 -9.79 45.56 57.05
C ARG A 211 -9.73 44.76 58.35
N ALA A 212 -9.08 43.61 58.35
CA ALA A 212 -8.91 42.79 59.56
C ALA A 212 -7.62 41.98 59.56
N GLY A 213 -6.73 42.20 60.53
CA GLY A 213 -5.44 41.50 60.60
C GLY A 213 -4.24 42.42 60.80
N ARG A 214 -3.07 42.06 60.25
CA ARG A 214 -1.79 42.73 60.50
C ARG A 214 -1.22 43.37 59.24
N VAL A 215 -0.83 44.64 59.35
CA VAL A 215 -0.13 45.45 58.34
C VAL A 215 1.37 45.40 58.65
N ALA A 216 2.21 45.17 57.65
CA ALA A 216 3.66 45.10 57.83
C ALA A 216 4.29 46.50 57.74
N GLU A 217 3.81 47.31 56.79
CA GLU A 217 4.29 48.67 56.55
C GLU A 217 3.12 49.61 56.24
N LYS A 218 2.80 49.81 54.95
CA LYS A 218 1.83 50.81 54.46
C LYS A 218 0.68 50.20 53.67
N GLU A 219 0.44 48.89 53.82
CA GLU A 219 -0.54 48.17 52.99
C GLU A 219 -1.97 48.68 53.16
N TRP A 220 -2.31 49.27 54.31
CA TRP A 220 -3.61 49.90 54.59
C TRP A 220 -3.52 51.42 54.77
N ASP A 221 -2.52 52.05 54.16
CA ASP A 221 -2.52 53.50 54.01
C ASP A 221 -3.52 53.92 52.93
N LYS A 222 -3.94 55.19 52.95
CA LYS A 222 -4.98 55.75 52.08
C LYS A 222 -4.89 55.29 50.61
N ASP A 223 -3.69 55.30 50.03
CA ASP A 223 -3.45 55.01 48.61
C ASP A 223 -3.38 53.50 48.29
N SER A 224 -3.27 52.65 49.32
CA SER A 224 -3.30 51.18 49.19
C SER A 224 -4.67 50.57 49.50
N ILE A 225 -5.69 51.41 49.72
CA ILE A 225 -7.08 51.00 49.97
C ILE A 225 -7.95 51.40 48.78
N GLY A 226 -8.54 50.42 48.10
CA GLY A 226 -9.58 50.63 47.10
C GLY A 226 -10.95 50.96 47.71
N ASN A 227 -11.81 51.60 46.91
CA ASN A 227 -13.22 51.78 47.29
C ASN A 227 -13.91 50.41 47.33
N TYR A 228 -14.80 50.19 48.29
CA TYR A 228 -15.57 48.95 48.49
C TYR A 228 -14.72 47.68 48.68
N SER A 229 -13.43 47.82 49.04
CA SER A 229 -12.52 46.68 49.05
C SER A 229 -12.41 45.98 50.40
N VAL A 230 -12.02 44.71 50.36
CA VAL A 230 -11.83 43.85 51.55
C VAL A 230 -10.39 43.38 51.60
N ALA A 231 -9.69 43.62 52.72
CA ALA A 231 -8.38 43.01 52.95
C ALA A 231 -8.27 42.39 54.34
N THR A 232 -7.97 41.10 54.43
CA THR A 232 -7.87 40.39 55.71
C THR A 232 -6.65 39.47 55.80
N GLY A 233 -6.07 39.31 56.98
CA GLY A 233 -4.83 38.56 57.19
C GLY A 233 -3.59 39.45 57.29
N TYR A 234 -2.46 39.03 56.72
CA TYR A 234 -1.16 39.69 56.92
C TYR A 234 -0.62 40.36 55.65
N GLY A 235 -0.35 41.66 55.68
CA GLY A 235 0.34 42.39 54.59
C GLY A 235 -0.40 42.40 53.24
N ASN A 236 -1.73 42.27 53.23
CA ASN A 236 -2.52 42.25 51.99
C ASN A 236 -2.90 43.66 51.53
N LYS A 237 -2.85 43.91 50.22
CA LYS A 237 -3.21 45.17 49.57
C LYS A 237 -4.41 44.96 48.63
N ALA A 238 -5.57 45.49 48.99
CA ALA A 238 -6.75 45.52 48.13
C ALA A 238 -6.94 46.95 47.61
N LEU A 239 -6.24 47.29 46.51
CA LEU A 239 -6.11 48.65 45.97
C LEU A 239 -7.24 49.01 44.99
N GLY A 240 -7.75 48.05 44.24
CA GLY A 240 -8.77 48.30 43.21
C GLY A 240 -10.18 48.49 43.78
N PHE A 241 -11.06 49.11 43.00
CA PHE A 241 -12.49 49.22 43.32
C PHE A 241 -13.11 47.83 43.49
N GLY A 242 -13.81 47.56 44.60
CA GLY A 242 -14.44 46.27 44.88
C GLY A 242 -13.47 45.09 44.98
N SER A 243 -12.17 45.34 45.19
CA SER A 243 -11.14 44.30 45.22
C SER A 243 -11.12 43.51 46.54
N VAL A 244 -10.61 42.27 46.50
CA VAL A 244 -10.51 41.39 47.66
C VAL A 244 -9.09 40.84 47.77
N ALA A 245 -8.46 40.98 48.95
CA ALA A 245 -7.14 40.42 49.24
C ALA A 245 -7.12 39.70 50.59
N MET A 246 -6.96 38.36 50.61
CA MET A 246 -7.05 37.56 51.85
C MET A 246 -5.89 36.56 52.00
N GLY A 247 -5.37 36.41 53.22
CA GLY A 247 -4.26 35.49 53.51
C GLY A 247 -2.98 36.25 53.87
N SER A 248 -1.87 36.05 53.14
CA SER A 248 -0.61 36.74 53.38
C SER A 248 0.01 37.34 52.12
N TYR A 249 0.40 38.61 52.15
CA TYR A 249 1.15 39.31 51.09
C TYR A 249 0.49 39.34 49.69
N ASN A 250 -0.84 39.24 49.62
CA ASN A 250 -1.56 39.29 48.36
C ASN A 250 -1.81 40.74 47.91
N GLU A 251 -1.80 40.96 46.60
CA GLU A 251 -2.08 42.25 45.99
C GLU A 251 -3.21 42.14 44.95
N ALA A 252 -4.32 42.80 45.20
CA ALA A 252 -5.44 42.97 44.28
C ALA A 252 -5.46 44.43 43.79
N ARG A 253 -4.88 44.67 42.62
CA ARG A 253 -4.51 46.03 42.16
C ARG A 253 -5.60 46.74 41.36
N GLU A 254 -6.31 46.00 40.51
CA GLU A 254 -7.33 46.54 39.59
C GLU A 254 -8.76 46.36 40.10
N SER A 255 -9.73 46.98 39.43
CA SER A 255 -11.15 46.86 39.82
C SER A 255 -11.63 45.41 39.76
N HIS A 256 -12.34 44.98 40.81
CA HIS A 256 -12.82 43.62 41.06
C HIS A 256 -11.72 42.53 41.04
N ALA A 257 -10.46 42.92 41.25
CA ALA A 257 -9.35 41.99 41.44
C ALA A 257 -9.56 41.14 42.70
N PHE A 258 -9.30 39.83 42.61
CA PHE A 258 -9.49 38.87 43.70
C PHE A 258 -8.20 38.09 43.94
N ALA A 259 -7.52 38.32 45.07
CA ALA A 259 -6.24 37.70 45.42
C ALA A 259 -6.31 36.97 46.77
N VAL A 260 -6.21 35.64 46.79
CA VAL A 260 -6.35 34.85 48.03
C VAL A 260 -5.28 33.76 48.17
N GLY A 261 -4.59 33.73 49.32
CA GLY A 261 -3.56 32.74 49.64
C GLY A 261 -2.25 33.39 50.10
N LEU A 262 -1.11 33.04 49.49
CA LEU A 262 0.22 33.58 49.82
C LEU A 262 0.87 34.26 48.61
N SER A 263 1.18 35.55 48.72
CA SER A 263 1.99 36.28 47.75
C SER A 263 1.44 36.26 46.32
N ASN A 264 0.11 36.23 46.16
CA ASN A 264 -0.53 36.29 44.85
C ASN A 264 -0.70 37.73 44.37
N VAL A 265 -0.67 37.95 43.05
CA VAL A 265 -0.86 39.27 42.44
C VAL A 265 -1.95 39.20 41.38
N SER A 266 -3.10 39.79 41.67
CA SER A 266 -4.18 40.03 40.71
C SER A 266 -4.11 41.49 40.27
N LYS A 267 -3.68 41.71 39.02
CA LYS A 267 -3.42 43.05 38.44
C LYS A 267 -4.18 43.30 37.12
N GLY A 268 -5.08 42.41 36.73
CA GLY A 268 -5.98 42.64 35.60
C GLY A 268 -7.37 43.03 36.10
N LEU A 269 -8.10 43.82 35.31
CA LEU A 269 -9.52 44.11 35.58
C LEU A 269 -10.31 42.80 35.69
N ASN A 270 -11.11 42.64 36.75
CA ASN A 270 -11.90 41.42 37.03
C ASN A 270 -11.05 40.13 37.12
N SER A 271 -9.74 40.23 37.44
CA SER A 271 -8.86 39.06 37.46
C SER A 271 -8.88 38.34 38.81
N VAL A 272 -8.55 37.05 38.80
CA VAL A 272 -8.50 36.19 39.99
C VAL A 272 -7.13 35.55 40.12
N ALA A 273 -6.50 35.64 41.29
CA ALA A 273 -5.26 34.98 41.64
C ALA A 273 -5.42 34.21 42.97
N MET A 274 -5.27 32.89 42.96
CA MET A 274 -5.46 32.05 44.14
C MET A 274 -4.31 31.05 44.32
N GLY A 275 -3.93 30.77 45.57
CA GLY A 275 -2.90 29.78 45.89
C GLY A 275 -1.61 30.43 46.40
N MET A 276 -0.46 30.14 45.80
CA MET A 276 0.83 30.68 46.22
C MET A 276 1.63 31.20 45.02
N HIS A 277 2.10 32.45 45.09
CA HIS A 277 2.88 33.10 44.03
C HIS A 277 2.19 33.11 42.65
N SER A 278 0.87 33.02 42.61
CA SER A 278 0.12 33.07 41.35
C SER A 278 -0.09 34.52 40.89
N VAL A 279 0.00 34.74 39.59
CA VAL A 279 -0.11 36.07 38.96
C VAL A 279 -1.18 36.05 37.89
N SER A 280 -2.17 36.93 38.04
CA SER A 280 -3.27 37.09 37.09
C SER A 280 -3.30 38.51 36.56
N GLN A 281 -2.93 38.70 35.30
CA GLN A 281 -2.66 40.02 34.71
C GLN A 281 -3.47 40.38 33.46
N GLY A 282 -4.12 39.40 32.83
CA GLY A 282 -5.06 39.68 31.75
C GLY A 282 -6.40 40.21 32.28
N VAL A 283 -7.14 40.95 31.47
CA VAL A 283 -8.52 41.33 31.80
C VAL A 283 -9.37 40.06 31.89
N GLY A 284 -10.05 39.85 33.03
CA GLY A 284 -10.85 38.66 33.30
C GLY A 284 -10.05 37.35 33.42
N SER A 285 -8.73 37.43 33.63
CA SER A 285 -7.87 36.24 33.71
C SER A 285 -7.95 35.54 35.06
N VAL A 286 -7.67 34.24 35.11
CA VAL A 286 -7.75 33.44 36.34
C VAL A 286 -6.47 32.60 36.49
N ALA A 287 -5.70 32.85 37.55
CA ALA A 287 -4.53 32.06 37.92
C ALA A 287 -4.77 31.36 39.27
N MET A 288 -4.72 30.03 39.31
CA MET A 288 -4.95 29.25 40.53
C MET A 288 -3.91 28.16 40.70
N GLY A 289 -3.16 28.15 41.80
CA GLY A 289 -2.16 27.12 42.10
C GLY A 289 -0.85 27.68 42.66
N LEU A 290 0.23 26.93 42.47
CA LEU A 290 1.59 27.33 42.86
C LEU A 290 2.33 27.88 41.63
N ASN A 291 2.72 29.15 41.65
CA ASN A 291 3.37 29.83 40.53
C ASN A 291 2.57 29.76 39.22
N ALA A 292 1.23 29.82 39.28
CA ALA A 292 0.41 29.88 38.06
C ALA A 292 0.45 31.29 37.47
N LEU A 293 0.53 31.41 36.15
CA LEU A 293 0.53 32.67 35.42
C LEU A 293 -0.60 32.70 34.39
N SER A 294 -1.54 33.62 34.56
CA SER A 294 -2.60 33.89 33.60
C SER A 294 -2.45 35.31 33.07
N ALA A 295 -1.98 35.44 31.83
CA ALA A 295 -1.56 36.69 31.24
C ALA A 295 -2.37 37.14 30.02
N GLY A 296 -2.98 36.19 29.31
CA GLY A 296 -3.88 36.53 28.22
C GLY A 296 -5.19 37.11 28.73
N GLN A 297 -5.83 37.97 27.95
CA GLN A 297 -7.21 38.39 28.20
C GLN A 297 -8.12 37.15 28.29
N THR A 298 -8.97 37.10 29.31
CA THR A 298 -9.90 35.99 29.61
C THR A 298 -9.24 34.60 29.58
N SER A 299 -7.96 34.52 29.97
CA SER A 299 -7.23 33.25 30.06
C SER A 299 -7.43 32.56 31.41
N LEU A 300 -7.14 31.26 31.46
CA LEU A 300 -7.27 30.43 32.66
C LEU A 300 -6.01 29.57 32.84
N ALA A 301 -5.29 29.75 33.94
CA ALA A 301 -4.17 28.92 34.35
C ALA A 301 -4.45 28.25 35.71
N VAL A 302 -4.54 26.91 35.74
CA VAL A 302 -4.81 26.14 36.96
C VAL A 302 -3.78 25.03 37.14
N GLY A 303 -3.14 25.01 38.30
CA GLY A 303 -2.15 24.01 38.70
C GLY A 303 -0.76 24.61 38.94
N THR A 304 0.23 23.75 39.16
CA THR A 304 1.61 24.20 39.48
C THR A 304 2.33 24.63 38.22
N ARG A 305 2.85 25.85 38.17
CA ARG A 305 3.58 26.41 37.01
C ARG A 305 2.77 26.39 35.71
N ALA A 306 1.44 26.43 35.79
CA ALA A 306 0.59 26.54 34.60
C ALA A 306 0.68 27.96 34.03
N GLU A 307 0.89 28.10 32.72
CA GLU A 307 1.04 29.37 32.03
C GLU A 307 0.01 29.50 30.89
N ALA A 308 -0.91 30.45 31.01
CA ALA A 308 -1.87 30.80 29.96
C ALA A 308 -1.64 32.24 29.50
N THR A 309 -0.86 32.43 28.43
CA THR A 309 -0.44 33.76 27.96
C THR A 309 -1.15 34.21 26.68
N GLY A 310 -1.72 33.28 25.91
CA GLY A 310 -2.59 33.63 24.77
C GLY A 310 -3.94 34.16 25.24
N GLY A 311 -4.57 35.06 24.49
CA GLY A 311 -5.95 35.46 24.77
C GLY A 311 -6.89 34.24 24.75
N ILE A 312 -7.87 34.17 25.63
CA ILE A 312 -8.85 33.07 25.71
C ILE A 312 -8.17 31.69 25.90
N SER A 313 -6.90 31.65 26.29
CA SER A 313 -6.15 30.39 26.43
C SER A 313 -6.39 29.70 27.76
N VAL A 314 -6.18 28.39 27.80
CA VAL A 314 -6.40 27.54 28.98
C VAL A 314 -5.19 26.65 29.23
N ALA A 315 -4.62 26.70 30.43
CA ALA A 315 -3.51 25.87 30.88
C ALA A 315 -3.88 25.12 32.17
N LEU A 316 -3.87 23.77 32.15
CA LEU A 316 -4.35 22.93 33.27
C LEU A 316 -3.37 21.81 33.61
N GLY A 317 -2.77 21.80 34.81
CA GLY A 317 -1.88 20.72 35.28
C GLY A 317 -0.53 21.17 35.84
N TYR A 318 0.53 20.41 35.56
CA TYR A 318 1.90 20.68 36.06
C TYR A 318 2.82 21.16 34.94
N GLY A 319 3.13 22.46 34.91
CA GLY A 319 3.94 23.08 33.87
C GLY A 319 3.34 23.17 32.45
N PRO A 320 2.01 23.10 32.21
CA PRO A 320 1.48 23.31 30.87
C PRO A 320 1.60 24.79 30.46
N ARG A 321 1.85 25.03 29.16
CA ARG A 321 1.98 26.37 28.58
C ARG A 321 1.03 26.51 27.38
N ALA A 322 0.05 27.40 27.47
CA ALA A 322 -0.86 27.75 26.38
C ALA A 322 -0.60 29.19 25.95
N THR A 323 0.11 29.37 24.83
CA THR A 323 0.58 30.69 24.39
C THR A 323 -0.10 31.19 23.12
N GLY A 324 -0.76 30.31 22.36
CA GLY A 324 -1.60 30.71 21.22
C GLY A 324 -2.95 31.30 21.67
N LEU A 325 -3.50 32.21 20.88
CA LEU A 325 -4.87 32.72 21.06
C LEU A 325 -5.87 31.56 20.95
N GLY A 326 -6.69 31.36 21.98
CA GLY A 326 -7.65 30.25 22.09
C GLY A 326 -7.02 28.86 22.30
N ALA A 327 -5.71 28.78 22.57
CA ALA A 327 -5.03 27.49 22.75
C ALA A 327 -5.36 26.85 24.12
N VAL A 328 -5.36 25.53 24.14
CA VAL A 328 -5.58 24.71 25.34
C VAL A 328 -4.37 23.80 25.55
N SER A 329 -3.75 23.85 26.72
CA SER A 329 -2.65 22.97 27.10
C SER A 329 -2.97 22.30 28.43
N MET A 330 -3.03 20.97 28.45
CA MET A 330 -3.38 20.22 29.66
C MET A 330 -2.47 19.00 29.89
N GLY A 331 -2.15 18.75 31.16
CA GLY A 331 -1.30 17.63 31.59
C GLY A 331 0.04 18.08 32.15
N ILE A 332 1.11 17.36 31.83
CA ILE A 332 2.45 17.57 32.40
C ILE A 332 3.40 18.09 31.33
N GLY A 333 3.90 19.32 31.50
CA GLY A 333 4.92 19.93 30.65
C GLY A 333 4.54 20.10 29.19
N THR A 334 3.23 20.15 28.88
CA THR A 334 2.69 20.31 27.53
C THR A 334 2.76 21.76 27.05
N VAL A 335 2.90 21.97 25.74
CA VAL A 335 3.03 23.31 25.14
C VAL A 335 2.14 23.42 23.91
N ALA A 336 1.19 24.37 23.93
CA ALA A 336 0.24 24.69 22.85
C ALA A 336 0.48 26.13 22.33
N PRO A 337 1.40 26.32 21.38
CA PRO A 337 1.77 27.67 20.92
C PRO A 337 0.97 28.21 19.73
N SER A 338 0.25 27.38 18.98
CA SER A 338 -0.51 27.81 17.79
C SER A 338 -1.93 28.30 18.14
N TYR A 339 -2.49 29.15 17.26
CA TYR A 339 -3.89 29.60 17.35
C TYR A 339 -4.87 28.42 17.44
N GLY A 340 -5.73 28.39 18.46
CA GLY A 340 -6.77 27.36 18.63
C GLY A 340 -6.26 25.93 18.76
N GLU A 341 -4.99 25.73 19.12
CA GLU A 341 -4.40 24.40 19.29
C GLU A 341 -4.80 23.77 20.63
N MET A 342 -5.17 22.50 20.63
CA MET A 342 -5.38 21.72 21.84
C MET A 342 -4.26 20.69 22.02
N VAL A 343 -3.63 20.67 23.20
CA VAL A 343 -2.59 19.72 23.57
C VAL A 343 -2.94 19.05 24.88
N ALA A 344 -2.85 17.72 24.91
CA ALA A 344 -3.04 16.91 26.12
C ALA A 344 -1.88 15.92 26.35
N GLY A 345 -1.81 15.35 27.56
CA GLY A 345 -0.90 14.26 27.89
C GLY A 345 0.38 14.71 28.59
N ILE A 346 1.52 14.16 28.17
CA ILE A 346 2.82 14.35 28.83
C ILE A 346 3.85 14.74 27.79
N PHE A 347 4.51 15.89 27.99
CA PHE A 347 5.67 16.33 27.20
C PHE A 347 5.53 16.15 25.68
N ASN A 348 4.59 16.85 25.03
CA ASN A 348 4.54 16.93 23.57
C ASN A 348 5.77 17.68 23.01
N THR A 349 6.05 17.52 21.73
CA THR A 349 7.17 18.19 21.07
C THR A 349 6.98 19.70 21.03
N LEU A 350 8.10 20.42 21.12
CA LEU A 350 8.11 21.85 20.96
C LEU A 350 7.89 22.19 19.49
N TYR A 351 7.08 23.21 19.24
CA TYR A 351 6.63 23.55 17.91
C TYR A 351 6.63 25.06 17.75
N THR A 352 7.11 25.52 16.59
CA THR A 352 7.05 26.93 16.20
C THR A 352 5.92 27.06 15.18
N PRO A 353 4.78 27.66 15.56
CA PRO A 353 3.65 27.81 14.66
C PRO A 353 3.93 28.85 13.59
N GLY A 354 3.31 28.69 12.42
CA GLY A 354 3.24 29.75 11.42
C GLY A 354 2.43 30.94 11.91
N SER A 355 1.45 30.73 12.81
CA SER A 355 0.76 31.81 13.52
C SER A 355 0.25 31.40 14.90
N SER A 356 0.48 32.26 15.90
CA SER A 356 -0.11 32.10 17.24
C SER A 356 -1.48 32.80 17.38
N ASN A 357 -1.91 33.60 16.40
CA ASN A 357 -3.11 34.45 16.50
C ASN A 357 -4.14 34.24 15.40
N THR A 358 -3.79 33.53 14.32
CA THR A 358 -4.66 33.27 13.19
C THR A 358 -4.51 31.83 12.71
N ARG A 359 -5.52 31.31 12.01
CA ARG A 359 -5.47 29.97 11.43
C ARG A 359 -4.36 29.87 10.38
N ASN A 360 -3.48 28.90 10.53
CA ASN A 360 -2.54 28.44 9.50
C ASN A 360 -2.75 26.93 9.30
N ASP A 361 -3.06 26.50 8.08
CA ASP A 361 -3.44 25.11 7.81
C ASP A 361 -2.30 24.10 8.03
N ALA A 362 -1.04 24.55 8.01
CA ALA A 362 0.13 23.73 8.35
C ALA A 362 0.35 23.59 9.87
N ASP A 363 -0.36 24.37 10.69
CA ASP A 363 -0.20 24.33 12.14
C ASP A 363 -1.00 23.21 12.81
N ARG A 364 -0.51 22.79 13.98
CA ARG A 364 -1.16 21.79 14.83
C ARG A 364 -2.54 22.26 15.27
N LEU A 365 -3.54 21.42 15.12
CA LEU A 365 -4.90 21.57 15.66
C LEU A 365 -5.03 20.82 16.98
N PHE A 366 -4.60 19.55 17.00
CA PHE A 366 -4.72 18.70 18.18
C PHE A 366 -3.50 17.80 18.34
N VAL A 367 -2.96 17.69 19.56
CA VAL A 367 -1.77 16.89 19.85
C VAL A 367 -1.96 16.12 21.15
N ILE A 368 -1.55 14.85 21.15
CA ILE A 368 -1.39 14.05 22.36
C ILE A 368 0.09 13.79 22.58
N GLY A 369 0.67 14.40 23.61
CA GLY A 369 2.04 14.15 24.05
C GLY A 369 2.16 12.82 24.78
N ASN A 370 3.17 12.03 24.44
CA ASN A 370 3.55 10.80 25.14
C ASN A 370 5.06 10.75 25.40
N GLY A 371 5.65 11.92 25.67
CA GLY A 371 7.00 12.02 26.18
C GLY A 371 7.13 11.48 27.61
N SER A 372 8.35 11.43 28.11
CA SER A 372 8.69 10.97 29.47
C SER A 372 9.71 11.90 30.11
N PHE A 373 9.78 11.82 31.43
CA PHE A 373 10.88 12.37 32.20
C PHE A 373 11.74 11.20 32.66
N GLU A 374 12.81 10.90 31.92
CA GLU A 374 13.73 9.81 32.22
C GLU A 374 15.10 10.40 32.59
N SER A 375 15.67 9.95 33.71
CA SER A 375 17.05 10.27 34.09
C SER A 375 17.41 11.76 34.18
N GLY A 376 16.44 12.63 34.50
CA GLY A 376 16.65 14.08 34.57
C GLY A 376 16.53 14.82 33.24
N ASP A 377 16.41 14.10 32.12
CA ASP A 377 16.18 14.65 30.80
C ASP A 377 14.70 14.57 30.40
N THR A 378 14.23 15.63 29.73
CA THR A 378 12.86 15.69 29.23
C THR A 378 12.82 15.15 27.81
N LEU A 379 12.34 13.92 27.63
CA LEU A 379 12.11 13.32 26.32
C LEU A 379 10.72 13.73 25.82
N ARG A 380 10.65 14.65 24.87
CA ARG A 380 9.38 15.09 24.26
C ARG A 380 9.02 14.22 23.08
N SER A 381 7.76 13.78 22.99
CA SER A 381 7.26 13.06 21.82
C SER A 381 5.74 13.16 21.69
N ASN A 382 5.23 13.00 20.47
CA ASN A 382 3.80 12.99 20.18
C ASN A 382 3.34 11.56 19.85
N ALA A 383 2.24 11.13 20.46
CA ALA A 383 1.51 9.93 20.06
C ALA A 383 0.66 10.22 18.81
N LEU A 384 -0.01 11.37 18.82
CA LEU A 384 -0.92 11.82 17.79
C LEU A 384 -0.68 13.30 17.50
N THR A 385 -0.63 13.65 16.21
CA THR A 385 -0.55 15.03 15.74
C THR A 385 -1.60 15.23 14.64
N MET A 386 -2.54 16.14 14.84
CA MET A 386 -3.49 16.58 13.81
C MET A 386 -3.15 18.00 13.42
N LEU A 387 -3.05 18.25 12.11
CA LEU A 387 -2.90 19.59 11.56
C LEU A 387 -4.26 20.21 11.24
N LYS A 388 -4.30 21.54 11.10
CA LYS A 388 -5.52 22.28 10.80
C LYS A 388 -6.10 21.98 9.41
N ASN A 389 -5.28 21.50 8.47
CA ASN A 389 -5.73 20.98 7.18
C ASN A 389 -6.42 19.60 7.24
N GLY A 390 -6.43 18.95 8.41
CA GLY A 390 -7.04 17.62 8.62
C GLY A 390 -6.07 16.44 8.54
N ASN A 391 -4.82 16.65 8.13
CA ASN A 391 -3.81 15.59 8.13
C ASN A 391 -3.53 15.11 9.56
N THR A 392 -3.65 13.80 9.78
CA THR A 392 -3.52 13.16 11.09
C THR A 392 -2.36 12.18 11.09
N GLY A 393 -1.39 12.42 11.96
CA GLY A 393 -0.20 11.60 12.18
C GLY A 393 -0.34 10.76 13.44
N LEU A 394 -0.02 9.47 13.34
CA LEU A 394 0.23 8.60 14.48
C LEU A 394 1.73 8.30 14.50
N GLY A 395 2.45 8.76 15.53
CA GLY A 395 3.91 8.63 15.64
C GLY A 395 4.72 9.57 14.75
N THR A 396 4.09 10.59 14.13
CA THR A 396 4.76 11.62 13.33
C THR A 396 4.22 13.02 13.64
N GLU A 397 5.06 14.04 13.44
CA GLU A 397 4.74 15.45 13.69
C GLU A 397 4.36 16.20 12.40
N ALA A 398 4.71 15.64 11.25
CA ALA A 398 4.46 16.24 9.94
C ALA A 398 3.67 15.24 9.07
N PRO A 399 2.38 14.99 9.39
CA PRO A 399 1.57 14.09 8.59
C PRO A 399 1.38 14.64 7.17
N ALA A 400 1.81 13.85 6.18
CA ALA A 400 1.72 14.20 4.76
C ALA A 400 0.38 13.76 4.12
N ALA A 401 -0.48 13.08 4.87
CA ALA A 401 -1.78 12.57 4.42
C ALA A 401 -2.82 12.67 5.54
N LEU A 402 -4.10 12.46 5.18
CA LEU A 402 -5.21 12.43 6.14
C LEU A 402 -4.95 11.46 7.30
N LEU A 403 -4.39 10.29 7.01
CA LEU A 403 -3.84 9.37 8.01
C LEU A 403 -2.41 8.97 7.62
N HIS A 404 -1.43 9.35 8.43
CA HIS A 404 -0.02 8.96 8.29
C HIS A 404 0.42 8.24 9.55
N VAL A 405 0.68 6.94 9.45
CA VAL A 405 1.23 6.13 10.56
C VAL A 405 2.72 5.95 10.35
N GLN A 406 3.54 6.38 11.32
CA GLN A 406 4.99 6.28 11.26
C GLN A 406 5.52 5.61 12.53
N GLY A 407 6.18 4.46 12.38
CA GLY A 407 6.92 3.82 13.46
C GLY A 407 8.28 4.47 13.68
N THR A 408 8.82 4.32 14.89
CA THR A 408 10.20 4.69 15.22
C THR A 408 10.95 3.45 15.69
N ALA A 409 12.29 3.53 15.82
CA ALA A 409 13.09 2.40 16.32
C ALA A 409 12.61 1.83 17.69
N THR A 410 11.91 2.65 18.48
CA THR A 410 11.38 2.30 19.80
C THR A 410 9.86 2.04 19.82
N ARG A 411 9.14 2.27 18.71
CA ARG A 411 7.67 2.17 18.64
C ARG A 411 7.23 1.50 17.32
N ARG A 412 6.45 0.42 17.43
CA ARG A 412 5.97 -0.36 16.27
C ARG A 412 5.05 0.50 15.40
N GLY A 413 5.42 0.71 14.13
CA GLY A 413 4.60 1.44 13.13
C GLY A 413 3.54 0.59 12.44
N ASN A 414 3.12 -0.50 13.06
CA ASN A 414 2.21 -1.47 12.43
C ASN A 414 0.76 -1.01 12.58
N VAL A 415 -0.03 -1.18 11.53
CA VAL A 415 -1.49 -1.07 11.59
C VAL A 415 -2.08 -2.48 11.60
N LEU A 416 -2.80 -2.84 12.67
CA LEU A 416 -3.47 -4.13 12.80
C LEU A 416 -4.95 -3.98 12.45
N PHE A 417 -5.39 -4.67 11.40
CA PHE A 417 -6.80 -4.85 11.08
C PHE A 417 -7.20 -6.29 11.48
N ALA A 418 -8.12 -6.43 12.44
CA ALA A 418 -8.55 -7.73 12.96
C ALA A 418 -10.08 -7.89 12.82
N GLY A 419 -10.53 -9.14 12.78
CA GLY A 419 -11.94 -9.52 12.77
C GLY A 419 -12.09 -11.03 12.67
N GLU A 420 -13.32 -11.53 12.79
CA GLU A 420 -13.63 -12.96 12.74
C GLU A 420 -14.01 -13.42 11.33
N PHE A 421 -13.55 -14.60 10.96
CA PHE A 421 -13.88 -15.28 9.72
C PHE A 421 -15.13 -16.16 9.91
N SER A 422 -16.01 -16.21 8.90
CA SER A 422 -17.18 -17.09 8.90
C SER A 422 -17.47 -17.60 7.49
N GLU A 423 -17.40 -18.93 7.31
CA GLU A 423 -17.70 -19.55 6.01
C GLU A 423 -19.20 -19.55 5.68
N THR A 424 -20.05 -19.71 6.70
CA THR A 424 -21.47 -19.97 6.52
C THR A 424 -22.33 -18.71 6.60
N THR A 425 -21.93 -17.73 7.42
CA THR A 425 -22.66 -16.47 7.61
C THR A 425 -21.70 -15.28 7.70
N PRO A 426 -20.92 -15.00 6.64
CA PRO A 426 -20.12 -13.79 6.62
C PRO A 426 -21.08 -12.59 6.67
N GLY A 427 -20.96 -11.76 7.70
CA GLY A 427 -21.72 -10.49 7.80
C GLY A 427 -21.43 -9.57 6.61
N ALA A 428 -22.18 -8.50 6.39
CA ALA A 428 -22.00 -7.63 5.23
C ALA A 428 -20.57 -7.06 5.11
N PRO A 429 -20.04 -6.81 3.89
CA PRO A 429 -18.75 -6.14 3.71
C PRO A 429 -18.79 -4.71 4.29
N PRO A 430 -17.65 -4.15 4.73
CA PRO A 430 -17.59 -2.81 5.31
C PRO A 430 -18.17 -1.69 4.43
N ALA A 431 -18.16 -1.88 3.11
CA ALA A 431 -18.82 -1.02 2.16
C ALA A 431 -19.21 -1.81 0.90
N SER A 432 -20.38 -1.55 0.34
CA SER A 432 -20.90 -2.12 -0.91
C SER A 432 -20.98 -1.08 -2.04
N GLY A 433 -21.32 -1.49 -3.25
CA GLY A 433 -21.53 -0.63 -4.42
C GLY A 433 -20.28 0.07 -4.95
N ALA A 434 -20.49 1.03 -5.85
CA ALA A 434 -19.44 1.75 -6.56
C ALA A 434 -18.55 2.59 -5.61
N GLY A 435 -17.25 2.67 -5.91
CA GLY A 435 -16.32 3.61 -5.29
C GLY A 435 -14.88 3.11 -5.16
N THR A 436 -13.97 4.04 -4.89
CA THR A 436 -12.53 3.77 -4.68
C THR A 436 -12.25 3.56 -3.20
N ARG A 437 -11.65 2.42 -2.84
CA ARG A 437 -11.37 2.08 -1.42
C ARG A 437 -10.26 1.05 -1.27
N LEU A 438 -9.62 1.07 -0.10
CA LEU A 438 -8.86 -0.03 0.46
C LEU A 438 -9.77 -0.70 1.50
N MET A 439 -10.03 -2.00 1.36
CA MET A 439 -10.98 -2.70 2.23
C MET A 439 -10.44 -4.06 2.66
N TRP A 440 -10.38 -4.23 3.98
CA TRP A 440 -10.23 -5.54 4.62
C TRP A 440 -11.62 -6.04 5.02
N TYR A 441 -12.01 -7.22 4.54
CA TYR A 441 -13.28 -7.85 4.88
C TYR A 441 -13.03 -9.15 5.66
N PRO A 442 -12.98 -9.07 7.00
CA PRO A 442 -12.57 -10.19 7.84
C PRO A 442 -13.52 -11.39 7.76
N GLY A 443 -14.82 -11.15 7.57
CA GLY A 443 -15.83 -12.22 7.45
C GLY A 443 -15.53 -13.23 6.35
N LYS A 444 -14.82 -12.81 5.29
CA LYS A 444 -14.33 -13.67 4.21
C LYS A 444 -12.80 -13.72 4.11
N SER A 445 -12.06 -13.15 5.07
CA SER A 445 -10.59 -13.01 5.00
C SER A 445 -10.11 -12.38 3.69
N ALA A 446 -10.87 -11.41 3.17
CA ALA A 446 -10.72 -10.92 1.81
C ALA A 446 -10.14 -9.49 1.77
N PHE A 447 -9.27 -9.23 0.80
CA PHE A 447 -8.61 -7.93 0.61
C PHE A 447 -9.01 -7.29 -0.72
N ARG A 448 -9.32 -5.99 -0.69
CA ARG A 448 -9.69 -5.19 -1.88
C ARG A 448 -8.92 -3.88 -1.93
N ALA A 449 -8.42 -3.51 -3.11
CA ALA A 449 -7.70 -2.25 -3.31
C ALA A 449 -7.91 -1.67 -4.73
N GLY A 450 -8.42 -0.44 -4.84
CA GLY A 450 -8.77 0.17 -6.14
C GLY A 450 -10.23 0.60 -6.22
N THR A 451 -10.85 0.47 -7.39
CA THR A 451 -12.17 1.04 -7.70
C THR A 451 -13.18 -0.04 -8.08
N ALA A 452 -14.30 -0.12 -7.39
CA ALA A 452 -15.48 -0.86 -7.84
C ALA A 452 -16.39 0.07 -8.66
N LEU A 453 -16.89 -0.37 -9.82
CA LEU A 453 -17.82 0.45 -10.63
C LEU A 453 -19.29 0.18 -10.29
N GLU A 454 -19.59 -1.03 -9.84
CA GLU A 454 -20.95 -1.47 -9.49
C GLU A 454 -20.89 -2.40 -8.27
N THR A 455 -21.32 -3.65 -8.41
CA THR A 455 -21.43 -4.67 -7.36
C THR A 455 -20.21 -5.61 -7.30
N SER A 456 -19.10 -5.23 -7.94
CA SER A 456 -17.90 -6.08 -8.05
C SER A 456 -17.31 -6.47 -6.69
N TRP A 457 -17.52 -5.65 -5.66
CA TRP A 457 -17.12 -5.91 -4.27
C TRP A 457 -18.31 -6.03 -3.30
N ASP A 458 -19.48 -6.38 -3.82
CA ASP A 458 -20.59 -6.80 -2.98
C ASP A 458 -20.38 -8.24 -2.50
N GLN A 459 -21.10 -8.63 -1.45
CA GLN A 459 -20.88 -9.89 -0.74
C GLN A 459 -20.82 -11.12 -1.66
N GLY A 460 -21.65 -11.18 -2.72
CA GLY A 460 -21.67 -12.29 -3.68
C GLY A 460 -20.47 -12.35 -4.63
N SER A 461 -19.80 -11.21 -4.84
CA SER A 461 -18.65 -11.06 -5.74
C SER A 461 -17.30 -11.23 -5.02
N ILE A 462 -17.34 -11.53 -3.72
CA ILE A 462 -16.16 -11.73 -2.87
C ILE A 462 -16.07 -13.20 -2.46
N GLY A 463 -15.02 -13.88 -2.88
CA GLY A 463 -14.70 -15.23 -2.42
C GLY A 463 -13.99 -15.24 -1.06
N ASN A 464 -14.03 -16.38 -0.37
CA ASN A 464 -13.27 -16.56 0.87
C ASN A 464 -11.76 -16.52 0.55
N TYR A 465 -10.95 -15.90 1.39
CA TYR A 465 -9.49 -15.75 1.23
C TYR A 465 -9.07 -15.03 -0.06
N SER A 466 -9.99 -14.29 -0.70
CA SER A 466 -9.76 -13.73 -2.03
C SER A 466 -9.08 -12.36 -1.99
N VAL A 467 -8.36 -12.04 -3.06
CA VAL A 467 -7.72 -10.74 -3.28
C VAL A 467 -8.19 -10.16 -4.61
N ALA A 468 -8.69 -8.93 -4.59
CA ALA A 468 -9.04 -8.20 -5.82
C ALA A 468 -8.43 -6.80 -5.83
N MET A 469 -7.73 -6.42 -6.90
CA MET A 469 -7.12 -5.10 -7.03
C MET A 469 -7.18 -4.51 -8.45
N GLY A 470 -7.26 -3.17 -8.55
CA GLY A 470 -7.39 -2.48 -9.85
C GLY A 470 -8.78 -1.88 -10.08
N LEU A 471 -9.24 -1.85 -11.34
CA LEU A 471 -10.50 -1.23 -11.75
C LEU A 471 -11.55 -2.31 -12.03
N ASN A 472 -12.62 -2.33 -11.25
CA ASN A 472 -13.71 -3.29 -11.33
C ASN A 472 -13.30 -4.79 -11.30
N PRO A 473 -12.33 -5.23 -10.48
CA PRO A 473 -11.94 -6.63 -10.43
C PRO A 473 -12.95 -7.45 -9.60
N ILE A 474 -13.16 -8.72 -9.99
CA ILE A 474 -14.04 -9.67 -9.31
C ILE A 474 -13.22 -10.91 -8.94
N ALA A 475 -12.93 -11.09 -7.65
CA ALA A 475 -12.35 -12.31 -7.11
C ALA A 475 -13.42 -13.03 -6.27
N SER A 476 -14.22 -13.86 -6.94
CA SER A 476 -15.43 -14.49 -6.38
C SER A 476 -15.19 -15.95 -5.98
N GLY A 477 -14.20 -16.62 -6.57
CA GLY A 477 -13.80 -17.96 -6.16
C GLY A 477 -13.10 -17.99 -4.80
N VAL A 478 -13.14 -19.12 -4.11
CA VAL A 478 -12.38 -19.33 -2.87
C VAL A 478 -10.88 -19.27 -3.19
N ALA A 479 -10.08 -18.59 -2.36
CA ALA A 479 -8.66 -18.36 -2.56
C ALA A 479 -8.29 -17.76 -3.94
N SER A 480 -9.22 -17.00 -4.56
CA SER A 480 -9.01 -16.43 -5.89
C SER A 480 -8.24 -15.10 -5.85
N PHE A 481 -7.53 -14.80 -6.94
CA PHE A 481 -6.77 -13.57 -7.13
C PHE A 481 -7.17 -12.86 -8.43
N ALA A 482 -7.71 -11.64 -8.35
CA ALA A 482 -8.03 -10.82 -9.52
C ALA A 482 -7.27 -9.50 -9.47
N SER A 483 -6.52 -9.16 -10.52
CA SER A 483 -5.77 -7.91 -10.62
C SER A 483 -5.87 -7.30 -12.01
N GLY A 484 -6.23 -6.02 -12.12
CA GLY A 484 -6.33 -5.31 -13.41
C GLY A 484 -7.72 -4.71 -13.66
N SER A 485 -7.95 -4.26 -14.89
CA SER A 485 -9.23 -3.63 -15.28
C SER A 485 -10.23 -4.69 -15.75
N GLY A 486 -11.28 -4.96 -14.98
CA GLY A 486 -12.29 -5.97 -15.31
C GLY A 486 -11.79 -7.42 -15.18
N ALA A 487 -10.68 -7.66 -14.47
CA ALA A 487 -10.19 -9.00 -14.21
C ALA A 487 -11.18 -9.79 -13.35
N LYS A 488 -11.45 -11.06 -13.72
CA LYS A 488 -12.42 -11.92 -13.06
C LYS A 488 -11.84 -13.29 -12.75
N ALA A 489 -11.63 -13.58 -11.46
CA ALA A 489 -11.25 -14.88 -10.96
C ALA A 489 -12.46 -15.52 -10.25
N ALA A 490 -13.12 -16.47 -10.92
CA ALA A 490 -14.37 -17.08 -10.46
C ALA A 490 -14.21 -18.50 -9.91
N GLY A 491 -13.24 -19.27 -10.41
CA GLY A 491 -12.95 -20.59 -9.90
C GLY A 491 -12.19 -20.60 -8.56
N GLU A 492 -12.23 -21.74 -7.86
CA GLU A 492 -11.44 -21.94 -6.65
C GLU A 492 -9.94 -21.92 -6.98
N ALA A 493 -9.14 -21.24 -6.16
CA ALA A 493 -7.70 -21.05 -6.35
C ALA A 493 -7.33 -20.50 -7.74
N SER A 494 -8.24 -19.75 -8.40
CA SER A 494 -8.01 -19.21 -9.73
C SER A 494 -7.36 -17.82 -9.68
N ALA A 495 -6.63 -17.47 -10.75
CA ALA A 495 -5.93 -16.20 -10.86
C ALA A 495 -6.21 -15.50 -12.19
N ALA A 496 -6.72 -14.28 -12.16
CA ALA A 496 -6.95 -13.43 -13.32
C ALA A 496 -6.12 -12.14 -13.21
N VAL A 497 -5.19 -11.91 -14.12
CA VAL A 497 -4.27 -10.77 -14.08
C VAL A 497 -4.24 -10.05 -15.42
N GLY A 498 -4.66 -8.79 -15.47
CA GLY A 498 -4.67 -7.96 -16.67
C GLY A 498 -6.07 -7.42 -17.01
N THR A 499 -6.20 -6.83 -18.20
CA THR A 499 -7.45 -6.20 -18.63
C THR A 499 -8.40 -7.26 -19.17
N SER A 500 -9.59 -7.37 -18.58
CA SER A 500 -10.61 -8.35 -18.96
C SER A 500 -10.13 -9.80 -18.98
N ALA A 501 -9.12 -10.13 -18.16
CA ALA A 501 -8.67 -11.51 -17.96
C ALA A 501 -9.72 -12.27 -17.14
N GLU A 502 -10.09 -13.48 -17.56
CA GLU A 502 -11.10 -14.30 -16.89
C GLU A 502 -10.58 -15.71 -16.60
N ALA A 503 -10.46 -16.05 -15.32
CA ALA A 503 -10.13 -17.38 -14.83
C ALA A 503 -11.38 -18.02 -14.20
N GLY A 504 -12.14 -18.72 -15.04
CA GLY A 504 -13.46 -19.28 -14.73
C GLY A 504 -13.42 -20.64 -14.02
N GLY A 505 -12.43 -21.48 -14.31
CA GLY A 505 -12.30 -22.81 -13.72
C GLY A 505 -11.46 -22.88 -12.45
N ASN A 506 -11.55 -24.00 -11.73
CA ASN A 506 -10.73 -24.25 -10.53
C ASN A 506 -9.25 -24.39 -10.91
N ASN A 507 -8.35 -23.78 -10.14
CA ASN A 507 -6.92 -23.70 -10.45
C ASN A 507 -6.60 -23.10 -11.83
N ALA A 508 -7.54 -22.37 -12.45
CA ALA A 508 -7.34 -21.73 -13.73
C ALA A 508 -6.51 -20.43 -13.58
N MET A 509 -5.69 -20.12 -14.58
CA MET A 509 -4.90 -18.89 -14.61
C MET A 509 -5.08 -18.17 -15.95
N ALA A 510 -5.54 -16.93 -15.91
CA ALA A 510 -5.68 -16.05 -17.07
C ALA A 510 -4.83 -14.80 -16.89
N VAL A 511 -3.87 -14.55 -17.80
CA VAL A 511 -2.90 -13.45 -17.67
C VAL A 511 -2.76 -12.64 -18.95
N GLY A 512 -3.26 -11.41 -18.98
CA GLY A 512 -3.03 -10.45 -20.04
C GLY A 512 -4.30 -9.70 -20.48
N TYR A 513 -4.43 -9.44 -21.78
CA TYR A 513 -5.52 -8.66 -22.36
C TYR A 513 -6.57 -9.61 -22.95
N PHE A 514 -7.80 -9.61 -22.43
CA PHE A 514 -8.90 -10.46 -22.90
C PHE A 514 -8.54 -11.96 -22.96
N THR A 515 -7.79 -12.44 -21.97
CA THR A 515 -7.43 -13.86 -21.86
C THR A 515 -8.50 -14.62 -21.10
N GLN A 516 -8.85 -15.84 -21.51
CA GLN A 516 -9.88 -16.64 -20.88
C GLN A 516 -9.40 -18.07 -20.58
N ALA A 517 -9.44 -18.47 -19.32
CA ALA A 517 -9.10 -19.79 -18.81
C ALA A 517 -10.35 -20.41 -18.17
N SER A 518 -11.11 -21.20 -18.95
CA SER A 518 -12.53 -21.47 -18.66
C SER A 518 -12.79 -22.72 -17.81
N ARG A 519 -11.85 -23.67 -17.79
CA ARG A 519 -12.01 -24.99 -17.12
C ARG A 519 -10.91 -25.24 -16.09
N SER A 520 -11.04 -26.34 -15.36
CA SER A 520 -10.10 -26.69 -14.31
C SER A 520 -8.68 -26.88 -14.87
N TYR A 521 -7.68 -26.39 -14.13
CA TYR A 521 -6.25 -26.50 -14.46
C TYR A 521 -5.85 -25.87 -15.81
N THR A 522 -6.64 -24.92 -16.32
CA THR A 522 -6.33 -24.20 -17.56
C THR A 522 -5.36 -23.05 -17.35
N PHE A 523 -4.53 -22.76 -18.37
CA PHE A 523 -3.64 -21.61 -18.39
C PHE A 523 -3.81 -20.83 -19.70
N ALA A 524 -4.21 -19.56 -19.64
CA ALA A 524 -4.31 -18.67 -20.78
C ALA A 524 -3.46 -17.41 -20.55
N ALA A 525 -2.49 -17.10 -21.42
CA ALA A 525 -1.63 -15.92 -21.27
C ALA A 525 -1.43 -15.13 -22.56
N GLY A 526 -1.30 -13.80 -22.48
CA GLY A 526 -1.03 -12.92 -23.62
C GLY A 526 -2.22 -12.03 -24.01
N SER A 527 -2.59 -11.99 -25.29
CA SER A 527 -3.67 -11.13 -25.80
C SER A 527 -4.68 -11.94 -26.60
N GLN A 528 -5.95 -11.87 -26.21
CA GLN A 528 -7.06 -12.59 -26.84
C GLN A 528 -6.82 -14.11 -26.90
N THR A 529 -6.27 -14.69 -25.83
CA THR A 529 -5.96 -16.13 -25.76
C THR A 529 -7.02 -16.89 -24.96
N VAL A 530 -7.35 -18.09 -25.42
CA VAL A 530 -8.44 -18.89 -24.84
C VAL A 530 -7.96 -20.32 -24.56
N ALA A 531 -8.05 -20.75 -23.30
CA ALA A 531 -7.91 -22.14 -22.89
C ALA A 531 -9.27 -22.62 -22.34
N SER A 532 -9.97 -23.44 -23.12
CA SER A 532 -11.41 -23.69 -22.92
C SER A 532 -11.77 -25.08 -22.40
N GLU A 533 -10.82 -26.02 -22.37
CA GLU A 533 -11.01 -27.40 -21.90
C GLU A 533 -10.04 -27.77 -20.78
N GLU A 534 -10.33 -28.81 -20.01
CA GLU A 534 -9.51 -29.21 -18.85
C GLU A 534 -8.03 -29.41 -19.24
N TYR A 535 -7.12 -28.89 -18.40
CA TYR A 535 -5.67 -28.93 -18.61
C TYR A 535 -5.16 -28.25 -19.90
N ALA A 536 -6.02 -27.51 -20.62
CA ALA A 536 -5.60 -26.78 -21.81
C ALA A 536 -4.68 -25.60 -21.45
N VAL A 537 -3.68 -25.37 -22.31
CA VAL A 537 -2.68 -24.31 -22.16
C VAL A 537 -2.66 -23.48 -23.45
N ALA A 538 -2.96 -22.19 -23.36
CA ALA A 538 -2.89 -21.24 -24.48
C ALA A 538 -1.99 -20.06 -24.11
N PHE A 539 -1.02 -19.71 -24.95
CA PHE A 539 -0.27 -18.47 -24.75
C PHE A 539 0.15 -17.76 -26.04
N GLY A 540 0.19 -16.42 -26.03
CA GLY A 540 0.57 -15.61 -27.18
C GLY A 540 -0.49 -14.59 -27.61
N ASN A 541 -0.75 -14.45 -28.90
CA ASN A 541 -1.72 -13.50 -29.44
C ASN A 541 -2.77 -14.22 -30.29
N THR A 542 -4.06 -14.10 -29.93
CA THR A 542 -5.17 -14.72 -30.67
C THR A 542 -5.04 -16.24 -30.75
N THR A 543 -4.59 -16.91 -29.69
CA THR A 543 -4.38 -18.38 -29.65
C THR A 543 -5.50 -19.09 -28.91
N THR A 544 -5.87 -20.29 -29.37
CA THR A 544 -6.97 -21.08 -28.78
C THR A 544 -6.56 -22.52 -28.52
N ALA A 545 -6.58 -22.95 -27.27
CA ALA A 545 -6.52 -24.35 -26.87
C ALA A 545 -7.92 -24.82 -26.44
N SER A 546 -8.55 -25.65 -27.26
CA SER A 546 -9.92 -26.15 -27.08
C SER A 546 -10.05 -27.67 -27.06
N GLY A 547 -8.94 -28.39 -27.13
CA GLY A 547 -8.89 -29.81 -26.77
C GLY A 547 -8.47 -30.01 -25.31
N LYS A 548 -8.93 -31.10 -24.69
CA LYS A 548 -8.43 -31.53 -23.38
C LYS A 548 -6.92 -31.80 -23.46
N TYR A 549 -6.13 -31.36 -22.49
CA TYR A 549 -4.66 -31.44 -22.52
C TYR A 549 -3.96 -30.74 -23.71
N ALA A 550 -4.67 -29.89 -24.47
CA ALA A 550 -4.10 -29.24 -25.64
C ALA A 550 -3.16 -28.08 -25.28
N LEU A 551 -2.17 -27.84 -26.14
CA LEU A 551 -1.23 -26.72 -26.04
C LEU A 551 -1.27 -25.86 -27.31
N SER A 552 -1.61 -24.58 -27.19
CA SER A 552 -1.60 -23.62 -28.31
C SER A 552 -0.69 -22.43 -27.98
N ALA A 553 0.37 -22.21 -28.77
CA ALA A 553 1.32 -21.14 -28.53
C ALA A 553 1.70 -20.35 -29.78
N GLY A 554 1.87 -19.03 -29.65
CA GLY A 554 2.35 -18.15 -30.73
C GLY A 554 1.31 -17.12 -31.17
N ARG A 555 1.05 -16.99 -32.49
CA ARG A 555 0.09 -16.03 -33.03
C ARG A 555 -0.96 -16.74 -33.89
N SER A 556 -2.23 -16.48 -33.64
CA SER A 556 -3.35 -17.06 -34.41
C SER A 556 -3.34 -18.59 -34.50
N THR A 557 -2.87 -19.28 -33.45
CA THR A 557 -2.77 -20.75 -33.42
C THR A 557 -4.00 -21.39 -32.79
N THR A 558 -4.32 -22.62 -33.19
CA THR A 558 -5.45 -23.40 -32.63
C THR A 558 -5.07 -24.85 -32.42
N ALA A 559 -5.17 -25.31 -31.17
CA ALA A 559 -5.05 -26.72 -30.80
C ALA A 559 -6.42 -27.22 -30.27
N SER A 560 -7.17 -27.93 -31.12
CA SER A 560 -8.54 -28.38 -30.81
C SER A 560 -8.70 -29.88 -30.65
N GLY A 561 -7.70 -30.68 -31.05
CA GLY A 561 -7.67 -32.11 -30.76
C GLY A 561 -7.28 -32.39 -29.32
N GLU A 562 -7.73 -33.52 -28.76
CA GLU A 562 -7.27 -33.97 -27.43
C GLU A 562 -5.76 -34.20 -27.46
N ALA A 563 -5.03 -33.69 -26.46
CA ALA A 563 -3.57 -33.71 -26.37
C ALA A 563 -2.84 -33.15 -27.62
N ALA A 564 -3.50 -32.28 -28.39
CA ALA A 564 -2.91 -31.66 -29.58
C ALA A 564 -2.00 -30.48 -29.22
N VAL A 565 -0.98 -30.23 -30.05
CA VAL A 565 -0.01 -29.15 -29.86
C VAL A 565 0.10 -28.29 -31.12
N ALA A 566 -0.23 -27.00 -31.04
CA ALA A 566 -0.11 -26.03 -32.13
C ALA A 566 0.86 -24.89 -31.73
N LEU A 567 1.99 -24.75 -32.43
CA LEU A 567 3.03 -23.76 -32.14
C LEU A 567 3.33 -22.90 -33.37
N GLY A 568 3.62 -21.61 -33.20
CA GLY A 568 4.10 -20.74 -34.29
C GLY A 568 3.07 -19.70 -34.73
N ASP A 569 2.90 -19.51 -36.03
CA ASP A 569 2.03 -18.49 -36.61
C ASP A 569 0.98 -19.13 -37.53
N TYR A 570 -0.31 -18.90 -37.27
CA TYR A 570 -1.41 -19.49 -38.05
C TYR A 570 -1.41 -21.03 -38.10
N THR A 571 -1.00 -21.72 -37.04
CA THR A 571 -0.93 -23.20 -37.02
C THR A 571 -2.17 -23.86 -36.42
N PHE A 572 -2.54 -25.04 -36.96
CA PHE A 572 -3.76 -25.77 -36.58
C PHE A 572 -3.47 -27.24 -36.27
N ALA A 573 -3.62 -27.66 -35.01
CA ALA A 573 -3.52 -29.05 -34.59
C ALA A 573 -4.92 -29.54 -34.16
N THR A 574 -5.66 -30.12 -35.11
CA THR A 574 -7.07 -30.49 -34.92
C THR A 574 -7.29 -31.99 -34.74
N GLY A 575 -6.29 -32.82 -35.09
CA GLY A 575 -6.31 -34.25 -34.77
C GLY A 575 -5.95 -34.51 -33.31
N SER A 576 -6.45 -35.58 -32.72
CA SER A 576 -6.05 -35.99 -31.36
C SER A 576 -4.60 -36.47 -31.38
N VAL A 577 -3.82 -36.09 -30.37
CA VAL A 577 -2.37 -36.34 -30.24
C VAL A 577 -1.57 -35.76 -31.42
N SER A 578 -2.13 -34.78 -32.15
CA SER A 578 -1.46 -34.15 -33.30
C SER A 578 -0.49 -33.04 -32.87
N PHE A 579 0.50 -32.76 -33.70
CA PHE A 579 1.50 -31.72 -33.48
C PHE A 579 1.67 -30.89 -34.74
N SER A 580 1.48 -29.57 -34.67
CA SER A 580 1.69 -28.64 -35.79
C SER A 580 2.59 -27.49 -35.37
N MET A 581 3.66 -27.23 -36.11
CA MET A 581 4.60 -26.14 -35.83
C MET A 581 5.09 -25.44 -37.10
N GLY A 582 5.21 -24.11 -37.05
CA GLY A 582 5.74 -23.29 -38.14
C GLY A 582 4.82 -22.14 -38.54
N GLU A 583 4.68 -21.89 -39.84
CA GLU A 583 3.80 -20.85 -40.41
C GLU A 583 2.72 -21.49 -41.28
N ASP A 584 1.46 -21.28 -40.94
CA ASP A 584 0.29 -21.77 -41.69
C ASP A 584 0.31 -23.29 -41.96
N THR A 585 0.76 -24.05 -40.96
CA THR A 585 0.79 -25.53 -40.97
C THR A 585 -0.46 -26.12 -40.32
N ARG A 586 -0.89 -27.30 -40.79
CA ARG A 586 -2.04 -28.03 -40.26
C ARG A 586 -1.75 -29.52 -40.07
N ALA A 587 -2.13 -30.05 -38.91
CA ALA A 587 -2.09 -31.48 -38.59
C ALA A 587 -3.51 -31.98 -38.23
N PRO A 588 -4.36 -32.31 -39.23
CA PRO A 588 -5.76 -32.63 -38.98
C PRO A 588 -6.06 -34.08 -38.58
N SER A 589 -5.16 -35.04 -38.83
CA SER A 589 -5.39 -36.46 -38.49
C SER A 589 -4.86 -36.85 -37.11
N TYR A 590 -5.39 -37.95 -36.56
CA TYR A 590 -4.90 -38.59 -35.33
C TYR A 590 -3.38 -38.82 -35.36
N GLY A 591 -2.64 -38.29 -34.39
CA GLY A 591 -1.19 -38.48 -34.28
C GLY A 591 -0.36 -37.88 -35.43
N GLU A 592 -0.92 -36.98 -36.25
CA GLU A 592 -0.17 -36.33 -37.33
C GLU A 592 0.81 -35.29 -36.78
N THR A 593 2.05 -35.30 -37.28
CA THR A 593 3.05 -34.26 -37.01
C THR A 593 3.31 -33.43 -38.28
N ALA A 594 3.18 -32.12 -38.20
CA ALA A 594 3.42 -31.19 -39.31
C ALA A 594 4.43 -30.10 -38.93
N PHE A 595 5.46 -29.92 -39.76
CA PHE A 595 6.47 -28.87 -39.62
C PHE A 595 6.55 -27.98 -40.86
N GLY A 596 7.15 -26.79 -40.72
CA GLY A 596 7.60 -25.98 -41.85
C GLY A 596 6.64 -24.84 -42.22
N LEU A 597 6.48 -24.62 -43.52
CA LEU A 597 5.71 -23.50 -44.06
C LEU A 597 4.61 -24.02 -44.99
N TYR A 598 3.38 -23.57 -44.80
CA TYR A 598 2.28 -23.73 -45.75
C TYR A 598 2.12 -25.18 -46.27
N ASN A 599 2.02 -26.16 -45.35
CA ASN A 599 1.82 -27.56 -45.72
C ASN A 599 0.48 -27.74 -46.46
N THR A 600 0.38 -28.76 -47.31
CA THR A 600 -0.83 -28.96 -48.12
C THR A 600 -2.01 -29.37 -47.28
N LEU A 601 -3.20 -28.92 -47.67
CA LEU A 601 -4.44 -29.24 -46.99
C LEU A 601 -4.97 -30.59 -47.49
N TYR A 602 -5.51 -31.38 -46.58
CA TYR A 602 -6.28 -32.57 -46.91
C TYR A 602 -7.35 -32.81 -45.84
N THR A 603 -8.37 -33.59 -46.18
CA THR A 603 -9.36 -34.06 -45.22
C THR A 603 -8.95 -35.45 -44.76
N PRO A 604 -8.62 -35.65 -43.48
CA PRO A 604 -8.30 -36.97 -42.97
C PRO A 604 -9.55 -37.84 -42.88
N SER A 605 -9.34 -39.15 -42.93
CA SER A 605 -10.39 -40.14 -42.73
C SER A 605 -10.82 -40.21 -41.26
N SER A 606 -9.88 -40.00 -40.32
CA SER A 606 -10.20 -39.83 -38.90
C SER A 606 -9.27 -38.83 -38.21
N ALA A 607 -9.85 -38.00 -37.35
CA ALA A 607 -9.14 -37.10 -36.44
C ALA A 607 -8.80 -37.78 -35.09
N VAL A 608 -9.35 -38.97 -34.81
CA VAL A 608 -9.23 -39.65 -33.52
C VAL A 608 -8.69 -41.08 -33.62
N ASP A 609 -8.70 -41.69 -34.81
CA ASP A 609 -8.27 -43.07 -35.04
C ASP A 609 -7.12 -43.18 -36.05
N LEU A 610 -6.34 -44.26 -35.93
CA LEU A 610 -5.27 -44.58 -36.88
C LEU A 610 -5.85 -45.14 -38.19
N VAL A 611 -5.79 -44.36 -39.26
CA VAL A 611 -6.20 -44.79 -40.61
C VAL A 611 -5.01 -44.78 -41.57
N ALA A 612 -4.73 -45.91 -42.22
CA ALA A 612 -3.52 -46.13 -43.01
C ALA A 612 -3.28 -45.10 -44.14
N SER A 613 -4.35 -44.56 -44.73
CA SER A 613 -4.28 -43.54 -45.80
C SER A 613 -4.05 -42.12 -45.29
N ASP A 614 -4.20 -41.87 -43.99
CA ASP A 614 -4.00 -40.54 -43.43
C ASP A 614 -2.52 -40.27 -43.16
N ARG A 615 -2.16 -38.98 -43.05
CA ARG A 615 -0.78 -38.57 -42.84
C ARG A 615 -0.36 -38.85 -41.40
N LEU A 616 0.88 -39.32 -41.24
CA LEU A 616 1.58 -39.46 -39.97
C LEU A 616 2.56 -38.30 -39.77
N PHE A 617 3.26 -37.90 -40.83
CA PHE A 617 4.27 -36.86 -40.77
C PHE A 617 4.33 -36.04 -42.05
N THR A 618 4.40 -34.71 -41.94
CA THR A 618 4.59 -33.79 -43.07
C THR A 618 5.62 -32.71 -42.80
N VAL A 619 6.33 -32.31 -43.85
CA VAL A 619 7.18 -31.11 -43.86
C VAL A 619 6.69 -30.20 -44.98
N GLY A 620 6.03 -29.12 -44.62
CA GLY A 620 5.60 -28.07 -45.53
C GLY A 620 6.77 -27.23 -46.03
N ASN A 621 6.79 -26.97 -47.33
CA ASN A 621 7.71 -26.06 -48.01
C ASN A 621 6.97 -25.14 -48.99
N GLY A 622 5.68 -24.89 -48.75
CA GLY A 622 4.93 -23.92 -49.52
C GLY A 622 5.43 -22.50 -49.26
N VAL A 623 5.05 -21.57 -50.14
CA VAL A 623 5.50 -20.17 -50.09
C VAL A 623 4.39 -19.19 -49.73
N SER A 624 3.13 -19.63 -49.75
CA SER A 624 1.97 -18.87 -49.30
C SER A 624 0.76 -19.77 -49.07
N SER A 625 -0.29 -19.24 -48.45
CA SER A 625 -1.56 -19.93 -48.24
C SER A 625 -2.25 -20.34 -49.55
N ALA A 626 -1.93 -19.65 -50.65
CA ALA A 626 -2.39 -19.96 -52.01
C ALA A 626 -1.47 -20.95 -52.76
N ALA A 627 -0.22 -21.11 -52.32
CA ALA A 627 0.80 -21.96 -52.96
C ALA A 627 1.42 -22.92 -51.92
N ARG A 628 0.58 -23.83 -51.42
CA ARG A 628 0.95 -24.85 -50.44
C ARG A 628 1.70 -26.01 -51.08
N SER A 629 2.68 -26.56 -50.38
CA SER A 629 3.46 -27.70 -50.84
C SER A 629 4.06 -28.46 -49.65
N ASN A 630 4.23 -29.77 -49.81
CA ASN A 630 5.00 -30.60 -48.89
C ASN A 630 6.29 -31.08 -49.55
N ALA A 631 7.41 -30.92 -48.86
CA ALA A 631 8.68 -31.53 -49.24
C ALA A 631 8.65 -33.04 -48.97
N LEU A 632 8.05 -33.44 -47.85
CA LEU A 632 7.97 -34.81 -47.36
C LEU A 632 6.57 -35.08 -46.80
N THR A 633 5.99 -36.22 -47.17
CA THR A 633 4.74 -36.75 -46.64
C THR A 633 4.93 -38.22 -46.30
N ILE A 634 4.63 -38.62 -45.06
CA ILE A 634 4.61 -40.02 -44.64
C ILE A 634 3.18 -40.36 -44.22
N LEU A 635 2.59 -41.39 -44.82
CA LEU A 635 1.28 -41.91 -44.43
C LEU A 635 1.42 -42.89 -43.26
N LYS A 636 0.33 -43.12 -42.53
CA LYS A 636 0.27 -44.12 -41.44
C LYS A 636 0.53 -45.55 -41.91
N SER A 637 0.35 -45.84 -43.21
CA SER A 637 0.78 -47.10 -43.84
C SER A 637 2.30 -47.28 -43.94
N GLY A 638 3.08 -46.24 -43.64
CA GLY A 638 4.53 -46.17 -43.83
C GLY A 638 4.95 -45.78 -45.26
N ASN A 639 4.01 -45.47 -46.15
CA ASN A 639 4.33 -44.97 -47.48
C ASN A 639 4.90 -43.55 -47.39
N THR A 640 6.09 -43.34 -47.97
CA THR A 640 6.85 -42.09 -47.89
C THR A 640 6.94 -41.43 -49.25
N GLY A 641 6.41 -40.21 -49.36
CA GLY A 641 6.45 -39.37 -50.55
C GLY A 641 7.45 -38.24 -50.41
N LEU A 642 8.32 -38.06 -51.41
CA LEU A 642 9.11 -36.84 -51.61
C LEU A 642 8.59 -36.12 -52.85
N GLY A 643 8.03 -34.92 -52.65
CA GLY A 643 7.35 -34.16 -53.71
C GLY A 643 5.94 -34.68 -54.08
N THR A 644 5.32 -35.49 -53.23
CA THR A 644 3.93 -35.96 -53.40
C THR A 644 3.23 -36.18 -52.06
N ASP A 645 1.93 -35.88 -52.02
CA ASP A 645 1.09 -36.04 -50.83
C ASP A 645 0.38 -37.39 -50.72
N THR A 646 0.39 -38.17 -51.80
CA THR A 646 -0.32 -39.44 -51.91
C THR A 646 0.65 -40.53 -52.38
N PRO A 647 1.66 -40.89 -51.57
CA PRO A 647 2.60 -41.94 -51.94
C PRO A 647 1.88 -43.29 -52.06
N ALA A 648 1.87 -43.85 -53.28
CA ALA A 648 1.28 -45.16 -53.56
C ALA A 648 2.19 -46.32 -53.10
N GLU A 649 3.48 -46.04 -52.90
CA GLU A 649 4.53 -47.01 -52.57
C GLU A 649 5.29 -46.62 -51.31
N LYS A 650 6.10 -47.55 -50.78
CA LYS A 650 6.93 -47.31 -49.59
C LYS A 650 7.87 -46.11 -49.75
N LEU A 651 8.44 -45.93 -50.94
CA LEU A 651 9.15 -44.72 -51.34
C LEU A 651 8.63 -44.26 -52.70
N HIS A 652 7.96 -43.11 -52.75
CA HIS A 652 7.49 -42.48 -53.97
C HIS A 652 8.18 -41.13 -54.16
N LEU A 653 9.09 -41.06 -55.14
CA LEU A 653 9.78 -39.83 -55.51
C LEU A 653 9.06 -39.20 -56.71
N LYS A 654 8.57 -37.95 -56.57
CA LYS A 654 7.84 -37.26 -57.64
C LYS A 654 8.39 -35.85 -57.84
N ASN A 655 8.65 -35.50 -59.10
CA ASN A 655 8.94 -34.13 -59.53
C ASN A 655 8.07 -33.82 -60.76
N PRO A 656 7.04 -32.95 -60.65
CA PRO A 656 6.13 -32.70 -61.76
C PRO A 656 6.78 -31.99 -62.96
N SER A 657 7.87 -31.27 -62.75
CA SER A 657 8.45 -30.37 -63.76
C SER A 657 9.95 -30.61 -64.01
N GLY A 658 10.43 -31.84 -63.82
CA GLY A 658 11.82 -32.19 -64.11
C GLY A 658 12.17 -33.64 -63.80
N SER A 659 13.45 -33.97 -63.90
CA SER A 659 13.94 -35.31 -63.54
C SER A 659 13.85 -35.54 -62.03
N VAL A 660 13.40 -36.73 -61.64
CA VAL A 660 13.63 -37.28 -60.31
C VAL A 660 15.02 -37.89 -60.28
N ARG A 661 15.88 -37.46 -59.35
CA ARG A 661 17.26 -37.97 -59.20
C ARG A 661 17.48 -38.45 -57.77
N MET A 662 18.08 -39.63 -57.62
CA MET A 662 18.63 -40.12 -56.36
C MET A 662 20.16 -40.06 -56.48
N ARG A 663 20.82 -39.28 -55.61
CA ARG A 663 22.28 -39.19 -55.54
C ARG A 663 22.76 -40.06 -54.39
N MET A 664 23.69 -40.95 -54.68
CA MET A 664 24.33 -41.84 -53.70
C MET A 664 25.83 -41.60 -53.79
N GLU A 665 26.45 -41.25 -52.66
CA GLU A 665 27.87 -40.96 -52.58
C GLU A 665 28.50 -41.92 -51.57
N SER A 666 29.55 -42.60 -52.00
CA SER A 666 30.35 -43.50 -51.18
C SER A 666 31.74 -43.54 -51.76
N THR A 667 32.76 -43.70 -50.91
CA THR A 667 34.14 -43.91 -51.35
C THR A 667 34.38 -45.33 -51.87
N ASP A 668 33.44 -46.24 -51.63
CA ASP A 668 33.52 -47.66 -52.02
C ASP A 668 32.31 -48.05 -52.90
N HIS A 669 31.18 -48.46 -52.30
CA HIS A 669 29.96 -48.88 -53.02
C HIS A 669 28.78 -47.94 -52.78
N SER A 670 28.10 -47.55 -53.87
CA SER A 670 26.77 -46.92 -53.85
C SER A 670 25.79 -47.82 -54.59
N GLN A 671 24.87 -48.47 -53.87
CA GLN A 671 23.97 -49.47 -54.47
C GLN A 671 22.56 -49.50 -53.87
N ILE A 672 21.60 -49.85 -54.70
CA ILE A 672 20.26 -50.28 -54.30
C ILE A 672 20.29 -51.80 -54.18
N GLU A 673 20.03 -52.33 -52.99
CA GLU A 673 19.94 -53.77 -52.75
C GLU A 673 18.49 -54.26 -52.80
N PHE A 674 18.30 -55.41 -53.43
CA PHE A 674 17.07 -56.18 -53.47
C PHE A 674 17.28 -57.42 -52.59
N ARG A 675 16.52 -57.53 -51.51
CA ARG A 675 16.55 -58.64 -50.56
C ARG A 675 15.15 -59.17 -50.33
N ASP A 676 15.04 -60.44 -49.97
CA ASP A 676 13.81 -61.03 -49.44
C ASP A 676 14.05 -61.66 -48.06
N GLY A 677 13.02 -62.27 -47.47
CA GLY A 677 13.10 -62.92 -46.15
C GLY A 677 14.11 -64.08 -46.06
N SER A 678 14.66 -64.50 -47.20
CA SER A 678 15.66 -65.56 -47.35
C SER A 678 17.02 -65.06 -47.86
N GLY A 679 17.23 -63.74 -47.91
CA GLY A 679 18.55 -63.13 -48.10
C GLY A 679 18.67 -62.23 -49.32
N PHE A 680 19.92 -62.03 -49.77
CA PHE A 680 20.25 -61.18 -50.90
C PHE A 680 19.76 -61.80 -52.21
N ARG A 681 19.13 -60.97 -53.05
CA ARG A 681 18.67 -61.35 -54.39
C ARG A 681 19.43 -60.62 -55.47
N GLY A 682 19.80 -59.38 -55.21
CA GLY A 682 20.61 -58.64 -56.14
C GLY A 682 20.87 -57.21 -55.74
N SER A 683 21.69 -56.52 -56.50
CA SER A 683 21.86 -55.09 -56.37
C SER A 683 22.08 -54.42 -57.73
N ILE A 684 21.73 -53.14 -57.78
CA ILE A 684 22.12 -52.22 -58.84
C ILE A 684 22.99 -51.16 -58.18
N GLY A 685 24.25 -51.05 -58.58
CA GLY A 685 25.15 -50.09 -57.95
C GLY A 685 26.36 -49.72 -58.78
N PHE A 686 27.19 -48.85 -58.20
CA PHE A 686 28.50 -48.51 -58.73
C PHE A 686 29.54 -48.73 -57.64
N SER A 687 30.69 -49.27 -58.05
CA SER A 687 31.84 -49.52 -57.18
C SER A 687 33.05 -48.76 -57.71
N SER A 688 33.78 -48.09 -56.82
CA SER A 688 35.08 -47.49 -57.15
C SER A 688 36.17 -48.57 -57.34
N THR A 689 36.02 -49.74 -56.70
CA THR A 689 36.96 -50.85 -56.75
C THR A 689 36.76 -51.72 -58.00
N GLU A 690 35.52 -51.96 -58.42
CA GLU A 690 35.19 -52.83 -59.57
C GLU A 690 34.90 -52.07 -60.88
N GLY A 691 34.84 -50.74 -60.81
CA GLY A 691 34.94 -49.83 -61.97
C GLY A 691 33.69 -49.62 -62.84
N HIS A 692 32.55 -50.28 -62.58
CA HIS A 692 31.37 -50.22 -63.45
C HIS A 692 30.02 -50.39 -62.73
N LEU A 693 28.92 -50.31 -63.51
CA LEU A 693 27.56 -50.70 -63.09
C LEU A 693 27.56 -52.16 -62.65
N TYR A 694 27.30 -52.40 -61.37
CA TYR A 694 27.10 -53.74 -60.81
C TYR A 694 25.62 -54.10 -60.94
N LEU A 695 25.32 -55.08 -61.79
CA LEU A 695 24.04 -55.77 -61.83
C LEU A 695 24.31 -57.17 -61.30
N TYR A 696 23.89 -57.47 -60.08
CA TYR A 696 24.05 -58.81 -59.53
C TYR A 696 22.68 -59.39 -59.26
N ASN A 697 22.42 -60.59 -59.77
CA ASN A 697 21.20 -61.34 -59.50
C ASN A 697 21.51 -62.84 -59.39
N GLY A 698 22.29 -63.21 -58.38
CA GLY A 698 22.53 -64.61 -57.99
C GLY A 698 23.06 -65.52 -59.10
N GLY A 699 23.83 -65.01 -60.07
CA GLY A 699 24.41 -65.79 -61.17
C GLY A 699 23.93 -65.43 -62.58
N ASN A 700 22.82 -64.71 -62.72
CA ASN A 700 22.18 -64.57 -64.05
C ASN A 700 22.84 -63.52 -64.95
N VAL A 701 23.25 -62.39 -64.39
CA VAL A 701 23.97 -61.33 -65.09
C VAL A 701 24.97 -60.75 -64.10
N ALA A 702 26.19 -60.50 -64.54
CA ALA A 702 27.24 -59.84 -63.77
C ALA A 702 28.07 -58.93 -64.68
N LEU A 703 28.52 -57.80 -64.15
CA LEU A 703 29.46 -56.91 -64.81
C LEU A 703 30.71 -56.84 -63.95
N LYS A 704 31.81 -57.44 -64.41
CA LYS A 704 33.07 -57.53 -63.66
C LYS A 704 34.23 -57.14 -64.56
N GLY A 705 35.02 -56.15 -64.16
CA GLY A 705 36.20 -55.70 -64.93
C GLY A 705 35.90 -55.25 -66.37
N GLY A 706 34.69 -54.70 -66.61
CA GLY A 706 34.24 -54.27 -67.94
C GLY A 706 33.70 -55.40 -68.85
N MET A 707 33.55 -56.61 -68.30
CA MET A 707 33.02 -57.78 -68.99
C MET A 707 31.58 -58.09 -68.52
N LEU A 708 30.69 -58.38 -69.47
CA LEU A 708 29.30 -58.78 -69.21
C LEU A 708 29.20 -60.31 -69.17
N GLY A 709 29.05 -60.87 -67.97
CA GLY A 709 28.69 -62.26 -67.75
C GLY A 709 27.17 -62.44 -67.79
N VAL A 710 26.69 -63.44 -68.52
CA VAL A 710 25.30 -63.90 -68.52
C VAL A 710 25.31 -65.39 -68.19
N GLY A 711 24.76 -65.78 -67.03
CA GLY A 711 24.87 -67.13 -66.48
C GLY A 711 26.17 -67.41 -65.70
N THR A 712 27.13 -66.47 -65.71
CA THR A 712 28.38 -66.53 -64.93
C THR A 712 28.62 -65.21 -64.19
N ILE A 713 29.21 -65.31 -62.98
CA ILE A 713 29.63 -64.15 -62.18
C ILE A 713 31.12 -63.82 -62.34
N ASP A 714 31.86 -64.62 -63.10
CA ASP A 714 33.29 -64.42 -63.37
C ASP A 714 33.56 -64.51 -64.88
N PRO A 715 33.06 -63.54 -65.68
CA PRO A 715 33.24 -63.56 -67.12
C PRO A 715 34.72 -63.48 -67.50
N VAL A 716 35.17 -64.30 -68.45
CA VAL A 716 36.55 -64.29 -68.98
C VAL A 716 36.66 -63.60 -70.35
N GLN A 717 35.54 -63.14 -70.91
CA GLN A 717 35.43 -62.41 -72.18
C GLN A 717 34.50 -61.21 -72.05
N LYS A 718 34.61 -60.21 -72.95
CA LYS A 718 33.78 -58.98 -72.92
C LYS A 718 32.27 -59.24 -72.85
N LEU A 719 31.82 -60.29 -73.53
CA LEU A 719 30.50 -60.88 -73.37
C LEU A 719 30.73 -62.38 -73.19
N ASP A 720 30.47 -62.88 -71.99
CA ASP A 720 30.63 -64.28 -71.63
C ASP A 720 29.26 -64.84 -71.26
N VAL A 721 28.80 -65.83 -72.02
CA VAL A 721 27.48 -66.43 -71.86
C VAL A 721 27.66 -67.90 -71.50
N ASP A 722 27.39 -68.23 -70.24
CA ASP A 722 27.33 -69.62 -69.78
C ASP A 722 25.95 -70.20 -70.14
N GLY A 723 25.86 -70.70 -71.38
CA GLY A 723 24.63 -71.22 -71.98
C GLY A 723 24.51 -70.93 -73.47
N ASN A 724 23.28 -70.97 -74.00
CA ASN A 724 23.02 -70.73 -75.42
C ASN A 724 22.84 -69.24 -75.74
N ALA A 725 23.70 -68.69 -76.59
CA ALA A 725 23.54 -67.36 -77.18
C ALA A 725 22.91 -67.45 -78.57
N ARG A 726 21.78 -66.78 -78.79
CA ARG A 726 21.16 -66.67 -80.13
C ARG A 726 21.47 -65.32 -80.76
N ILE A 727 22.29 -65.33 -81.81
CA ILE A 727 22.62 -64.12 -82.59
C ILE A 727 21.80 -64.15 -83.88
N ARG A 728 20.85 -63.23 -84.03
CA ARG A 728 19.88 -63.23 -85.15
C ARG A 728 20.52 -62.89 -86.50
N SER A 729 21.60 -62.13 -86.50
CA SER A 729 22.39 -61.81 -87.68
C SER A 729 23.79 -61.40 -87.24
N ILE A 730 24.81 -61.86 -87.96
CA ILE A 730 26.19 -61.41 -87.82
C ILE A 730 26.53 -60.73 -89.14
N GLY A 731 26.61 -59.41 -89.14
CA GLY A 731 26.96 -58.63 -90.32
C GLY A 731 28.30 -57.93 -90.09
N SER A 732 29.27 -58.12 -91.00
CA SER A 732 30.55 -57.38 -90.95
C SER A 732 30.48 -56.02 -91.66
N GLY A 733 29.28 -55.50 -91.94
CA GLY A 733 29.10 -54.20 -92.60
C GLY A 733 29.50 -54.11 -94.08
N ALA A 734 30.07 -55.18 -94.69
CA ALA A 734 30.47 -55.11 -96.10
C ALA A 734 30.46 -56.44 -96.89
N TYR A 735 30.33 -57.61 -96.27
CA TYR A 735 30.27 -58.89 -97.00
C TYR A 735 29.38 -59.92 -96.26
N SER A 736 28.45 -60.53 -96.99
CA SER A 736 27.56 -61.59 -96.53
C SER A 736 27.93 -62.89 -97.24
N GLY A 737 28.95 -63.59 -96.73
CA GLY A 737 29.25 -64.98 -97.11
C GLY A 737 28.74 -65.96 -96.07
N PRO A 738 28.58 -67.27 -96.40
CA PRO A 738 28.31 -68.29 -95.41
C PRO A 738 29.42 -68.31 -94.35
N VAL A 739 29.02 -68.26 -93.08
CA VAL A 739 29.89 -68.19 -91.92
C VAL A 739 30.17 -69.62 -91.42
N ASN A 740 31.44 -70.00 -91.28
CA ASN A 740 31.88 -71.29 -90.74
C ASN A 740 32.23 -71.14 -89.25
N ARG A 741 31.91 -72.17 -88.45
CA ARG A 741 32.27 -72.27 -87.02
C ARG A 741 33.58 -73.04 -86.85
N MET A 742 34.58 -72.43 -86.23
CA MET A 742 35.81 -73.10 -85.80
C MET A 742 35.54 -73.98 -84.57
N ALA A 743 36.47 -74.89 -84.24
CA ALA A 743 36.35 -75.79 -83.09
C ALA A 743 36.34 -75.06 -81.73
N ASP A 744 36.88 -73.84 -81.66
CA ASP A 744 36.92 -72.98 -80.47
C ASP A 744 35.68 -72.06 -80.33
N GLY A 745 34.71 -72.18 -81.26
CA GLY A 745 33.49 -71.37 -81.27
C GLY A 745 33.57 -70.07 -82.06
N THR A 746 34.72 -69.73 -82.66
CA THR A 746 34.90 -68.52 -83.48
C THR A 746 34.22 -68.65 -84.86
N LEU A 747 33.64 -67.55 -85.38
CA LEU A 747 32.87 -67.50 -86.63
C LEU A 747 33.66 -66.77 -87.76
N THR A 748 33.83 -67.38 -88.96
CA THR A 748 34.70 -66.86 -90.08
C THR A 748 34.16 -67.14 -91.52
N THR A 749 34.81 -66.66 -92.60
CA THR A 749 34.40 -66.81 -94.03
C THR A 749 35.31 -67.73 -94.87
N ALA A 750 34.75 -68.46 -95.86
CA ALA A 750 35.43 -69.49 -96.67
C ALA A 750 36.26 -68.95 -97.88
N THR A 751 37.51 -68.55 -97.65
CA THR A 751 38.43 -67.99 -98.67
C THR A 751 39.13 -69.07 -99.52
N SER A 752 39.20 -68.90 -100.85
CA SER A 752 39.92 -69.81 -101.78
C SER A 752 40.81 -69.03 -102.77
N ASP A 753 42.08 -68.81 -102.41
CA ASP A 753 43.11 -68.07 -103.18
C ASP A 753 44.28 -69.01 -103.57
N LEU A 754 44.90 -68.82 -104.75
CA LEU A 754 46.02 -69.67 -105.21
C LEU A 754 47.20 -69.66 -104.23
N ARG A 755 47.47 -68.54 -103.55
CA ARG A 755 48.54 -68.43 -102.54
C ARG A 755 48.31 -69.33 -101.32
N LEU A 756 47.08 -69.78 -101.15
CA LEU A 756 46.65 -70.66 -100.06
C LEU A 756 46.57 -72.13 -100.51
N LYS A 757 47.05 -72.47 -101.73
CA LYS A 757 46.99 -73.83 -102.31
C LYS A 757 48.33 -74.26 -102.91
N GLU A 758 48.67 -75.54 -102.75
CA GLU A 758 49.85 -76.19 -103.36
C GLU A 758 49.45 -77.51 -104.04
N ASN A 759 50.31 -78.07 -104.91
CA ASN A 759 50.09 -79.33 -105.64
C ASN A 759 48.82 -79.40 -106.53
N VAL A 760 48.45 -78.29 -107.17
CA VAL A 760 47.27 -78.22 -108.06
C VAL A 760 47.49 -79.01 -109.36
N ARG A 761 46.70 -80.06 -109.60
CA ARG A 761 46.73 -80.91 -110.80
C ARG A 761 45.32 -81.09 -111.38
N THR A 762 45.22 -81.26 -112.70
CA THR A 762 43.93 -81.52 -113.36
C THR A 762 43.38 -82.89 -112.97
N LEU A 763 42.08 -82.96 -112.68
CA LEU A 763 41.40 -84.20 -112.30
C LEU A 763 41.29 -85.14 -113.52
N GLN A 764 41.73 -86.39 -113.35
CA GLN A 764 41.67 -87.41 -114.40
C GLN A 764 40.52 -88.41 -114.20
N GLY A 765 39.99 -88.92 -115.31
CA GLY A 765 38.92 -89.93 -115.30
C GLY A 765 37.57 -89.40 -114.83
N GLY A 766 37.30 -88.09 -114.95
CA GLY A 766 36.08 -87.45 -114.45
C GLY A 766 34.81 -88.13 -114.96
N LEU A 767 34.71 -88.40 -116.26
CA LEU A 767 33.52 -89.03 -116.85
C LEU A 767 33.33 -90.47 -116.36
N GLU A 768 34.40 -91.27 -116.31
CA GLU A 768 34.36 -92.66 -115.85
C GLU A 768 33.99 -92.76 -114.36
N LYS A 769 34.48 -91.84 -113.54
CA LYS A 769 34.17 -91.78 -112.11
C LYS A 769 32.73 -91.34 -111.86
N ILE A 770 32.26 -90.29 -112.54
CA ILE A 770 30.87 -89.81 -112.42
C ILE A 770 29.87 -90.86 -112.92
N MET A 771 30.16 -91.58 -114.00
CA MET A 771 29.28 -92.65 -114.50
C MET A 771 29.11 -93.83 -113.54
N ARG A 772 30.02 -94.00 -112.57
CA ARG A 772 29.92 -95.02 -111.52
C ARG A 772 29.16 -94.55 -110.28
N LEU A 773 28.91 -93.25 -110.16
CA LEU A 773 28.19 -92.68 -109.02
C LEU A 773 26.68 -92.69 -109.27
N ARG A 774 25.94 -93.02 -108.21
CA ARG A 774 24.48 -93.05 -108.23
C ARG A 774 23.94 -91.83 -107.49
N GLY A 775 23.27 -90.94 -108.23
CA GLY A 775 22.41 -89.94 -107.61
C GLY A 775 21.22 -90.62 -106.95
N VAL A 776 20.99 -90.33 -105.67
CA VAL A 776 19.87 -90.90 -104.90
C VAL A 776 18.93 -89.81 -104.44
N THR A 777 17.69 -90.20 -104.17
CA THR A 777 16.77 -89.39 -103.37
C THR A 777 16.59 -90.06 -102.02
N PHE A 778 16.50 -89.27 -100.96
CA PHE A 778 16.40 -89.78 -99.60
C PHE A 778 15.63 -88.83 -98.69
N THR A 779 15.12 -89.37 -97.58
CA THR A 779 14.53 -88.63 -96.46
C THR A 779 15.32 -88.93 -95.20
N TRP A 780 15.53 -87.93 -94.35
CA TRP A 780 16.24 -88.12 -93.09
C TRP A 780 15.41 -88.96 -92.11
N LYS A 781 16.03 -89.96 -91.48
CA LYS A 781 15.34 -90.90 -90.56
C LYS A 781 14.75 -90.18 -89.34
N GLU A 782 15.43 -89.15 -88.84
CA GLU A 782 15.02 -88.43 -87.63
C GLU A 782 14.21 -87.16 -87.94
N GLN A 783 14.04 -86.80 -89.22
CA GLN A 783 13.28 -85.62 -89.65
C GLN A 783 12.43 -85.91 -90.90
N PRO A 784 11.37 -86.75 -90.78
CA PRO A 784 10.55 -87.17 -91.92
C PRO A 784 9.70 -86.03 -92.53
N GLY A 785 9.52 -84.92 -91.82
CA GLY A 785 8.78 -83.75 -92.32
C GLY A 785 9.56 -82.87 -93.31
N ASP A 786 10.85 -83.14 -93.53
CA ASP A 786 11.75 -82.25 -94.26
C ASP A 786 11.77 -82.47 -95.79
N GLY A 787 10.83 -83.29 -96.28
CA GLY A 787 10.64 -83.60 -97.69
C GLY A 787 11.75 -84.47 -98.29
N THR A 788 11.49 -84.98 -99.49
CA THR A 788 12.48 -85.76 -100.25
C THR A 788 13.65 -84.86 -100.66
N ARG A 789 14.87 -85.24 -100.26
CA ARG A 789 16.12 -84.59 -100.66
C ARG A 789 16.82 -85.41 -101.74
N ILE A 790 17.67 -84.76 -102.50
CA ILE A 790 18.48 -85.37 -103.57
C ILE A 790 19.95 -85.24 -103.18
N GLY A 791 20.74 -86.29 -103.37
CA GLY A 791 22.16 -86.25 -103.08
C GLY A 791 22.88 -87.55 -103.39
N PHE A 792 23.97 -87.79 -102.68
CA PHE A 792 24.79 -89.00 -102.78
C PHE A 792 24.89 -89.67 -101.41
N ILE A 793 25.07 -90.98 -101.40
CA ILE A 793 25.42 -91.71 -100.19
C ILE A 793 26.94 -91.58 -99.98
N ALA A 794 27.36 -91.08 -98.82
CA ALA A 794 28.76 -90.78 -98.53
C ALA A 794 29.64 -92.03 -98.67
N GLN A 795 29.18 -93.18 -98.18
CA GLN A 795 29.86 -94.46 -98.28
C GLN A 795 30.02 -94.96 -99.72
N GLU A 796 29.04 -94.67 -100.59
CA GLU A 796 29.12 -95.02 -102.02
C GLU A 796 30.10 -94.08 -102.74
N MET A 797 30.09 -92.79 -102.37
CA MET A 797 31.01 -91.81 -102.93
C MET A 797 32.46 -92.08 -102.52
N GLU A 798 32.69 -92.52 -101.28
CA GLU A 798 34.02 -92.81 -100.74
C GLU A 798 34.74 -93.89 -101.56
N GLN A 799 34.02 -94.89 -102.07
CA GLN A 799 34.59 -95.98 -102.88
C GLN A 799 35.02 -95.54 -104.29
N VAL A 800 34.44 -94.46 -104.81
CA VAL A 800 34.67 -94.01 -106.19
C VAL A 800 35.54 -92.75 -106.24
N ILE A 801 35.31 -91.82 -105.31
CA ILE A 801 36.03 -90.56 -105.14
C ILE A 801 36.17 -90.27 -103.63
N PRO A 802 37.12 -90.93 -102.95
CA PRO A 802 37.31 -90.78 -101.49
C PRO A 802 37.62 -89.35 -101.05
N GLU A 803 38.20 -88.54 -101.93
CA GLU A 803 38.60 -87.17 -101.63
C GLU A 803 37.40 -86.24 -101.35
N LEU A 804 36.19 -86.64 -101.76
CA LEU A 804 34.96 -85.87 -101.56
C LEU A 804 34.22 -86.24 -100.27
N VAL A 805 34.76 -87.16 -99.46
CA VAL A 805 34.12 -87.66 -98.25
C VAL A 805 34.98 -87.30 -97.04
N PHE A 806 34.34 -86.84 -95.96
CA PHE A 806 34.99 -86.57 -94.69
C PHE A 806 34.28 -87.29 -93.56
N THR A 807 35.00 -87.55 -92.46
CA THR A 807 34.42 -88.09 -91.22
C THR A 807 34.26 -86.96 -90.21
N ASN A 808 33.08 -86.83 -89.61
CA ASN A 808 32.88 -85.89 -88.52
C ASN A 808 33.65 -86.37 -87.27
N PRO A 809 34.61 -85.58 -86.74
CA PRO A 809 35.45 -86.00 -85.62
C PRO A 809 34.69 -86.13 -84.30
N THR A 810 33.46 -85.61 -84.18
CA THR A 810 32.66 -85.65 -82.95
C THR A 810 31.80 -86.90 -82.83
N ASP A 811 31.17 -87.34 -83.92
CA ASP A 811 30.19 -88.45 -83.90
C ASP A 811 30.54 -89.61 -84.85
N GLY A 812 31.59 -89.46 -85.67
CA GLY A 812 32.08 -90.50 -86.57
C GLY A 812 31.25 -90.70 -87.84
N TYR A 813 30.21 -89.90 -88.09
CA TYR A 813 29.42 -90.02 -89.32
C TYR A 813 30.19 -89.48 -90.54
N LEU A 814 29.95 -90.10 -91.70
CA LEU A 814 30.54 -89.71 -92.97
C LEU A 814 29.68 -88.63 -93.67
N GLY A 815 30.31 -87.57 -94.12
CA GLY A 815 29.72 -86.46 -94.87
C GLY A 815 30.35 -86.30 -96.26
N VAL A 816 29.60 -85.69 -97.18
CA VAL A 816 30.05 -85.42 -98.57
C VAL A 816 30.30 -83.93 -98.78
N ASN A 817 31.44 -83.58 -99.35
CA ASN A 817 31.77 -82.23 -99.81
C ASN A 817 31.11 -81.92 -101.15
N TYR A 818 29.80 -81.65 -101.12
CA TYR A 818 29.00 -81.39 -102.32
C TYR A 818 29.51 -80.24 -103.20
N ALA A 819 30.16 -79.23 -102.61
CA ALA A 819 30.74 -78.12 -103.36
C ALA A 819 31.90 -78.58 -104.26
N GLU A 820 32.71 -79.55 -103.81
CA GLU A 820 33.89 -80.04 -104.52
C GLU A 820 33.53 -81.02 -105.66
N VAL A 821 32.35 -81.65 -105.59
CA VAL A 821 31.79 -82.51 -106.67
C VAL A 821 31.70 -81.74 -108.00
N SER A 822 31.44 -80.43 -107.94
CA SER A 822 31.33 -79.57 -109.12
C SER A 822 32.61 -79.57 -109.99
N ALA A 823 33.79 -79.66 -109.38
CA ALA A 823 35.06 -79.71 -110.11
C ALA A 823 35.23 -81.03 -110.88
N VAL A 824 34.77 -82.15 -110.32
CA VAL A 824 34.79 -83.46 -111.00
C VAL A 824 33.81 -83.49 -112.17
N LEU A 825 32.61 -82.91 -111.99
CA LEU A 825 31.59 -82.82 -113.04
C LEU A 825 32.07 -81.99 -114.26
N VAL A 826 32.85 -80.93 -114.03
CA VAL A 826 33.41 -80.12 -115.13
C VAL A 826 34.34 -80.94 -116.03
N GLU A 827 35.25 -81.71 -115.45
CA GLU A 827 36.17 -82.55 -116.24
C GLU A 827 35.45 -83.74 -116.88
N ALA A 828 34.36 -84.24 -116.28
CA ALA A 828 33.49 -85.23 -116.90
C ALA A 828 32.80 -84.71 -118.17
N ILE A 829 32.26 -83.49 -118.13
CA ILE A 829 31.58 -82.86 -119.27
C ILE A 829 32.58 -82.58 -120.40
N LYS A 830 33.79 -82.11 -120.09
CA LYS A 830 34.85 -81.89 -121.10
C LYS A 830 35.22 -83.19 -121.84
N ALA A 831 35.34 -84.31 -121.12
CA ALA A 831 35.62 -85.61 -121.72
C ALA A 831 34.45 -86.10 -122.61
N GLN A 832 33.20 -85.83 -122.22
CA GLN A 832 32.02 -86.14 -123.03
C GLN A 832 31.95 -85.31 -124.32
N GLN A 833 32.33 -84.02 -124.26
CA GLN A 833 32.36 -83.13 -125.41
C GLN A 833 33.36 -83.58 -126.49
N ALA A 834 34.55 -84.08 -126.08
CA ALA A 834 35.54 -84.61 -127.00
C ALA A 834 35.06 -85.86 -127.79
N LEU A 835 34.21 -86.69 -127.17
CA LEU A 835 33.57 -87.86 -127.81
C LEU A 835 32.53 -87.44 -128.88
N ILE A 836 31.81 -86.35 -128.65
CA ILE A 836 30.82 -85.80 -129.58
C ILE A 836 31.49 -85.22 -130.83
N GLU A 837 32.63 -84.54 -130.67
CA GLU A 837 33.40 -83.97 -131.79
C GLU A 837 34.01 -85.05 -132.69
N ALA A 838 34.45 -86.18 -132.12
CA ALA A 838 34.93 -87.33 -132.89
C ALA A 838 33.85 -87.96 -133.79
N LEU A 839 32.61 -88.09 -133.28
CA LEU A 839 31.46 -88.62 -134.03
C LEU A 839 31.00 -87.70 -135.18
N GLN A 840 31.17 -86.37 -135.05
CA GLN A 840 30.83 -85.41 -136.11
C GLN A 840 31.84 -85.45 -137.29
N SER A 841 33.12 -85.74 -137.01
CA SER A 841 34.17 -85.88 -138.02
C SER A 841 33.93 -87.12 -138.92
N GLU A 842 33.49 -88.24 -138.33
CA GLU A 842 33.16 -89.48 -139.06
C GLU A 842 31.96 -89.30 -140.01
N ASN A 843 30.95 -88.55 -139.58
CA ASN A 843 29.75 -88.25 -140.37
C ASN A 843 30.05 -87.40 -141.62
N SER A 844 31.06 -86.54 -141.54
CA SER A 844 31.49 -85.68 -142.66
C SER A 844 32.21 -86.48 -143.75
N ARG A 845 32.97 -87.52 -143.39
CA ARG A 845 33.66 -88.42 -144.33
C ARG A 845 32.66 -89.30 -145.11
N LEU A 846 31.65 -89.85 -144.42
CA LEU A 846 30.60 -90.68 -145.04
C LEU A 846 29.75 -89.94 -146.08
N LYS A 847 29.54 -88.63 -145.91
CA LYS A 847 28.81 -87.79 -146.89
C LYS A 847 29.61 -87.52 -148.17
N ALA A 848 30.94 -87.47 -148.10
CA ALA A 848 31.80 -87.29 -149.27
C ALA A 848 31.83 -88.55 -150.16
N ASP A 849 31.81 -89.74 -149.56
CA ASP A 849 31.80 -91.01 -150.28
C ASP A 849 30.46 -91.25 -151.03
N MET A 850 29.33 -90.78 -150.49
CA MET A 850 28.02 -90.86 -151.16
C MET A 850 27.93 -89.97 -152.42
N ALA A 851 28.57 -88.79 -152.41
CA ALA A 851 28.58 -87.88 -153.57
C ALA A 851 29.42 -88.44 -154.74
N ALA A 852 30.51 -89.15 -154.45
CA ALA A 852 31.34 -89.83 -155.45
C ALA A 852 30.60 -91.04 -156.09
N LEU A 853 29.75 -91.73 -155.32
CA LEU A 853 28.95 -92.86 -155.79
C LEU A 853 27.78 -92.42 -156.71
N GLN A 854 27.17 -91.26 -156.44
CA GLN A 854 26.12 -90.68 -157.30
C GLN A 854 26.65 -90.25 -158.68
N SER A 855 27.84 -89.65 -158.74
CA SER A 855 28.54 -89.31 -159.99
C SER A 855 28.87 -90.55 -160.86
N MET A 856 29.24 -91.67 -160.22
CA MET A 856 29.43 -92.96 -160.91
C MET A 856 28.12 -93.57 -161.43
N THR A 857 26.99 -93.27 -160.80
CA THR A 857 25.66 -93.81 -161.16
C THR A 857 25.05 -93.04 -162.34
N GLU A 858 25.24 -91.72 -162.41
CA GLU A 858 24.88 -90.88 -163.57
C GLU A 858 25.72 -91.24 -164.81
N ARG A 859 26.98 -91.64 -164.61
CA ARG A 859 27.85 -92.19 -165.67
C ARG A 859 27.37 -93.54 -166.22
N ARG A 860 26.57 -94.31 -165.47
CA ARG A 860 25.93 -95.55 -165.94
C ARG A 860 24.58 -95.31 -166.62
N LEU A 861 23.79 -94.35 -166.15
CA LEU A 861 22.47 -94.03 -166.72
C LEU A 861 22.58 -93.42 -168.13
N SER A 862 23.53 -92.50 -168.35
CA SER A 862 23.82 -91.89 -169.65
C SER A 862 24.31 -92.90 -170.72
N LEU A 863 25.01 -93.96 -170.30
CA LEU A 863 25.46 -95.04 -171.18
C LEU A 863 24.35 -96.05 -171.49
N LEU A 864 23.38 -96.21 -170.58
CA LEU A 864 22.19 -97.04 -170.75
C LEU A 864 21.12 -96.38 -171.63
N GLU A 865 20.89 -95.06 -171.52
CA GLU A 865 19.98 -94.31 -172.40
C GLU A 865 20.44 -94.31 -173.86
N LYS A 866 21.77 -94.32 -174.11
CA LYS A 866 22.35 -94.42 -175.46
C LYS A 866 22.26 -95.82 -176.09
N LEU A 867 22.01 -96.87 -175.29
CA LEU A 867 21.87 -98.26 -175.75
C LEU A 867 20.40 -98.71 -175.89
N LEU A 868 19.44 -97.98 -175.27
CA LEU A 868 18.01 -98.32 -175.26
C LEU A 868 17.14 -97.44 -176.18
N SER A 869 17.66 -96.34 -176.74
CA SER A 869 17.03 -95.75 -177.92
C SER A 869 17.36 -96.58 -179.17
N THR A 870 16.51 -97.58 -179.42
CA THR A 870 15.83 -97.77 -180.73
C THR A 870 16.75 -97.87 -181.97
N ALA A 871 16.96 -99.01 -182.64
CA ALA A 871 16.38 -100.36 -182.51
C ALA A 871 14.85 -100.51 -182.61
N ASP A 872 14.09 -99.49 -183.05
CA ASP A 872 12.72 -99.69 -183.58
C ASP A 872 12.21 -98.42 -184.31
N GLN A 873 12.96 -98.00 -185.35
CA GLN A 873 12.47 -97.47 -186.64
C GLN A 873 13.64 -97.31 -187.62
#